data_AF-A0A0B5HPA3-F1
#
_entry.id   AF-A0A0B5HPA3-F1
#
_cell.length_a   1.000
_cell.length_b   1.000
_cell.length_c   1.000
_cell.angle_alpha   90.00
_cell.angle_beta   90.00
_cell.angle_gamma   90.00
#
_symmetry.space_group_name_H-M   'P 1'
#
loop_
_entity.id
_entity.type
_entity.pdbx_description
1 polymer ?
#
loop_
_entity_poly.entity_id
_entity_poly.type
_entity_poly.pdbx_seq_one_letter_code
_entity_poly.pdbx_strand_id
1 'polypeptide(L)'
;MPAKPKFLDSLVLLAVFALVLLVFFSGCIKPVDGNGGNGDDNTVENPTDENEFVEQPGPEPTPATLQQQINACLTFESEGLADSCLVDVGLSLMDSTPCEYVRVLPKDSCYQEIAINAKNVADCDKIVESDLANQCYESLGIELRDYVACSKIVGDEAKKDNCLKEVASAVNDFEVCSRISVASLKDECLTQVATATGNTNACEGVSGAFVQGTYLRDDCYLSAAGEAVSIELCNKLLSEERSIECFELVISDEIEFDTCSSISLQEKKDSCIKAYALNTKEFSACSEISAQELQQECYESIARTSSATEELCGLVEDDLIVSQCFTQIALNELDVEVCNKINLRRDKNDCVAKVAVTSKDSDKCLFIVADPGKRNECISDVAVANLSTGQCKEIENSGQYTIQCYSGIAVALNTLSVCDSIEVKKYSTEKYESTPTCYKQFAVATEDANVCELIDENALYYECKNDVRVVVECIDGDGSCQGFCWYAIDKDCEKPGYCGLAEECDDGLVGTENKCEENACVFVAITQCSNGDDFCPDICSIEDDTDCVVSEPGQGLVIDSVSFDPAAPVYPFTEVLSMQLRNASTNTITEFHYDVSIVGPNYKATGSDSISLGRGETYELRLENFLPSFNCTNGYDGGGNYTIKAQIDLDGFGTGAGLSDEWEGSFAFSGDCPT
;
A
#
# COMPACT_ATOMS: atom_id res chain seq x y z
N MET A 1 -46.59 25.90 10.20
CA MET A 1 -47.12 24.60 10.69
C MET A 1 -45.91 23.74 11.04
N PRO A 2 -45.70 23.31 12.29
CA PRO A 2 -44.48 22.62 12.66
C PRO A 2 -44.52 21.17 12.15
N ALA A 3 -43.47 20.76 11.46
CA ALA A 3 -43.27 19.41 10.94
C ALA A 3 -43.09 18.43 12.12
N LYS A 4 -43.78 17.29 12.05
CA LYS A 4 -43.64 16.19 13.02
C LYS A 4 -42.29 15.47 12.80
N PRO A 5 -41.56 15.10 13.86
CA PRO A 5 -40.31 14.36 13.72
C PRO A 5 -40.58 12.89 13.33
N LYS A 6 -39.87 12.41 12.31
CA LYS A 6 -39.90 11.03 11.79
C LYS A 6 -39.11 10.04 12.66
N PHE A 7 -39.31 10.08 13.98
CA PHE A 7 -38.56 9.21 14.90
C PHE A 7 -39.09 7.76 14.92
N LEU A 8 -40.29 7.50 14.40
CA LEU A 8 -40.90 6.18 14.41
C LEU A 8 -40.36 5.24 13.31
N ASP A 9 -39.91 5.78 12.18
CA ASP A 9 -39.53 4.95 11.02
C ASP A 9 -38.17 4.26 11.22
N SER A 10 -37.22 4.92 11.89
CA SER A 10 -35.91 4.33 12.19
C SER A 10 -35.99 3.19 13.21
N LEU A 11 -36.95 3.25 14.14
CA LEU A 11 -37.10 2.24 15.20
C LEU A 11 -37.70 0.94 14.65
N VAL A 12 -38.55 1.04 13.62
CA VAL A 12 -39.09 -0.12 12.90
C VAL A 12 -38.00 -0.80 12.07
N LEU A 13 -37.12 -0.02 11.42
CA LEU A 13 -36.01 -0.57 10.63
C LEU A 13 -35.02 -1.36 11.51
N LEU A 14 -34.69 -0.83 12.69
CA LEU A 14 -33.78 -1.46 13.65
C LEU A 14 -34.37 -2.76 14.22
N ALA A 15 -35.68 -2.79 14.48
CA ALA A 15 -36.38 -3.99 14.93
C ALA A 15 -36.43 -5.08 13.86
N VAL A 16 -36.61 -4.72 12.58
CA VAL A 16 -36.57 -5.67 11.46
C VAL A 16 -35.17 -6.25 11.29
N PHE A 17 -34.13 -5.42 11.39
CA PHE A 17 -32.73 -5.87 11.26
C PHE A 17 -32.32 -6.85 12.37
N ALA A 18 -32.71 -6.56 13.62
CA ALA A 18 -32.49 -7.45 14.75
C ALA A 18 -33.20 -8.80 14.61
N LEU A 19 -34.41 -8.80 14.01
CA LEU A 19 -35.19 -10.02 13.79
C LEU A 19 -34.60 -10.89 12.67
N VAL A 20 -34.02 -10.26 11.64
CA VAL A 20 -33.28 -10.98 10.59
C VAL A 20 -32.03 -11.63 11.16
N LEU A 21 -31.25 -10.93 12.00
CA LEU A 21 -30.06 -11.50 12.65
C LEU A 21 -30.40 -12.71 13.54
N LEU A 22 -31.51 -12.66 14.29
CA LEU A 22 -31.96 -13.80 15.11
C LEU A 22 -32.31 -15.06 14.28
N VAL A 23 -32.78 -14.88 13.05
CA VAL A 23 -33.07 -16.01 12.14
C VAL A 23 -31.77 -16.61 11.58
N PHE A 24 -30.74 -15.81 11.34
CA PHE A 24 -29.45 -16.31 10.84
C PHE A 24 -28.62 -17.04 11.90
N PHE A 25 -28.71 -16.65 13.18
CA PHE A 25 -27.92 -17.29 14.26
C PHE A 25 -28.59 -18.50 14.92
N SER A 26 -29.83 -18.85 14.56
CA SER A 26 -30.56 -19.99 15.16
C SER A 26 -30.38 -21.33 14.41
N GLY A 27 -29.56 -21.38 13.36
CA GLY A 27 -29.34 -22.58 12.56
C GLY A 27 -27.93 -23.16 12.68
N CYS A 28 -27.62 -23.86 13.78
CA CYS A 28 -26.73 -25.04 13.84
C CYS A 28 -26.42 -25.44 15.30
N ILE A 29 -27.29 -26.20 15.94
CA ILE A 29 -26.92 -27.04 17.09
C ILE A 29 -27.27 -28.48 16.69
N LYS A 30 -26.26 -29.28 16.35
CA LYS A 30 -26.41 -30.73 16.17
C LYS A 30 -26.48 -31.39 17.55
N PRO A 31 -27.41 -32.33 17.79
CA PRO A 31 -27.41 -33.12 19.01
C PRO A 31 -26.25 -34.11 18.99
N VAL A 32 -25.50 -34.18 20.10
CA VAL A 32 -24.53 -35.24 20.36
C VAL A 32 -25.33 -36.44 20.86
N ASP A 33 -25.63 -37.37 19.96
CA ASP A 33 -26.12 -38.69 20.32
C ASP A 33 -24.95 -39.59 20.68
N GLY A 34 -24.98 -40.10 21.91
CA GLY A 34 -24.09 -41.14 22.37
C GLY A 34 -24.50 -42.52 21.87
N ASN A 35 -23.50 -43.40 21.90
CA ASN A 35 -23.57 -44.85 22.06
C ASN A 35 -23.64 -45.73 20.79
N GLY A 36 -22.58 -46.54 20.60
CA GLY A 36 -22.70 -47.98 20.32
C GLY A 36 -22.51 -48.46 18.87
N GLY A 37 -21.63 -49.46 18.71
CA GLY A 37 -21.57 -50.37 17.55
C GLY A 37 -20.22 -50.32 16.80
N ASN A 38 -19.24 -51.18 17.05
CA ASN A 38 -19.08 -52.59 16.61
C ASN A 38 -19.13 -52.83 15.09
N GLY A 39 -18.11 -53.57 14.61
CA GLY A 39 -17.90 -54.08 13.25
C GLY A 39 -16.39 -54.22 13.00
N ASP A 40 -15.74 -55.26 13.51
CA ASP A 40 -15.50 -56.57 12.85
C ASP A 40 -14.81 -56.42 11.48
N ASP A 41 -13.58 -56.92 11.35
CA ASP A 41 -13.29 -58.21 10.68
C ASP A 41 -11.78 -58.34 10.36
N ASN A 42 -11.10 -59.28 11.03
CA ASN A 42 -10.15 -60.18 10.37
C ASN A 42 -9.80 -61.34 11.29
N THR A 43 -10.42 -62.46 10.95
CA THR A 43 -10.27 -63.80 11.51
C THR A 43 -9.06 -64.51 10.88
N VAL A 44 -8.16 -65.03 11.72
CA VAL A 44 -7.33 -66.20 11.39
C VAL A 44 -7.43 -67.17 12.56
N GLU A 45 -8.03 -68.33 12.29
CA GLU A 45 -8.21 -69.46 13.20
C GLU A 45 -6.92 -70.28 13.37
N ASN A 46 -6.56 -70.67 14.61
CA ASN A 46 -6.23 -72.05 15.07
C ASN A 46 -5.50 -72.07 16.45
N PRO A 47 -5.43 -73.20 17.18
CA PRO A 47 -6.49 -73.68 18.07
C PRO A 47 -6.01 -73.85 19.53
N THR A 48 -6.99 -73.94 20.43
CA THR A 48 -6.98 -74.61 21.75
C THR A 48 -5.62 -75.03 22.33
N ASP A 49 -5.19 -74.34 23.38
CA ASP A 49 -4.58 -75.02 24.53
C ASP A 49 -5.13 -74.40 25.83
N GLU A 50 -5.73 -75.27 26.63
CA GLU A 50 -6.24 -75.01 27.97
C GLU A 50 -5.05 -74.74 28.91
N ASN A 51 -4.97 -73.55 29.49
CA ASN A 51 -4.47 -73.33 30.85
C ASN A 51 -4.75 -71.89 31.29
N GLU A 52 -5.96 -71.73 31.81
CA GLU A 52 -6.42 -70.58 32.55
C GLU A 52 -5.72 -70.54 33.93
N PHE A 53 -4.73 -69.67 34.08
CA PHE A 53 -4.20 -69.28 35.39
C PHE A 53 -4.62 -67.84 35.67
N VAL A 54 -5.72 -67.69 36.40
CA VAL A 54 -6.18 -66.42 36.94
C VAL A 54 -5.23 -66.03 38.09
N GLU A 55 -4.26 -65.17 37.81
CA GLU A 55 -3.55 -64.46 38.87
C GLU A 55 -4.44 -63.35 39.41
N GLN A 56 -4.84 -63.50 40.68
CA GLN A 56 -5.50 -62.44 41.42
C GLN A 56 -4.56 -61.23 41.54
N PRO A 57 -5.03 -59.98 41.37
CA PRO A 57 -4.22 -58.82 41.68
C PRO A 57 -3.88 -58.85 43.17
N GLY A 58 -2.61 -59.11 43.47
CA GLY A 58 -2.09 -59.01 44.82
C GLY A 58 -2.27 -57.59 45.36
N PRO A 59 -2.27 -57.41 46.70
CA PRO A 59 -2.35 -56.08 47.30
C PRO A 59 -1.24 -55.20 46.73
N GLU A 60 -1.62 -54.02 46.20
CA GLU A 60 -0.65 -53.02 45.75
C GLU A 60 0.36 -52.80 46.89
N PRO A 61 1.67 -52.94 46.61
CA PRO A 61 2.68 -52.73 47.63
C PRO A 61 2.55 -51.30 48.14
N THR A 62 2.42 -51.15 49.46
CA THR A 62 2.41 -49.84 50.12
C THR A 62 3.65 -49.07 49.66
N PRO A 63 3.52 -47.83 49.18
CA PRO A 63 4.66 -47.05 48.70
C PRO A 63 5.76 -47.04 49.75
N ALA A 64 6.96 -47.47 49.36
CA ALA A 64 8.12 -47.46 50.25
C ALA A 64 8.36 -46.03 50.75
N THR A 65 8.66 -45.88 52.04
CA THR A 65 8.94 -44.55 52.61
C THR A 65 10.17 -43.94 51.94
N LEU A 66 10.27 -42.59 51.89
CA LEU A 66 11.44 -41.88 51.33
C LEU A 66 12.76 -42.49 51.82
N GLN A 67 12.88 -42.74 53.13
CA GLN A 67 14.07 -43.35 53.72
C GLN A 67 14.32 -44.79 53.23
N GLN A 68 13.27 -45.58 52.99
CA GLN A 68 13.41 -46.93 52.44
C GLN A 68 13.95 -46.88 51.00
N GLN A 69 13.47 -45.93 50.19
CA GLN A 69 13.94 -45.76 48.81
C GLN A 69 15.40 -45.26 48.76
N ILE A 70 15.75 -44.27 49.60
CA ILE A 70 17.15 -43.83 49.77
C ILE A 70 18.04 -45.01 50.17
N ASN A 71 17.63 -45.78 51.19
CA ASN A 71 18.40 -46.92 51.66
C ASN A 71 18.57 -47.99 50.57
N ALA A 72 17.57 -48.18 49.69
CA ALA A 72 17.68 -49.09 48.56
C ALA A 72 18.72 -48.63 47.54
N CYS A 73 18.74 -47.34 47.17
CA CYS A 73 19.77 -46.78 46.27
C CYS A 73 21.19 -46.94 46.84
N LEU A 74 21.35 -46.77 48.15
CA LEU A 74 22.65 -46.92 48.82
C LEU A 74 23.19 -48.37 48.84
N THR A 75 22.42 -49.36 48.35
CA THR A 75 22.89 -50.74 48.22
C THR A 75 23.59 -51.05 46.89
N PHE A 76 23.53 -50.15 45.89
CA PHE A 76 24.22 -50.36 44.61
C PHE A 76 25.74 -50.41 44.79
N GLU A 77 26.40 -51.36 44.11
CA GLU A 77 27.85 -51.55 44.20
C GLU A 77 28.66 -50.40 43.57
N SER A 78 28.10 -49.73 42.55
CA SER A 78 28.72 -48.59 41.89
C SER A 78 28.18 -47.29 42.49
N GLU A 79 29.08 -46.43 42.98
CA GLU A 79 28.70 -45.13 43.55
C GLU A 79 27.97 -44.23 42.54
N GLY A 80 28.31 -44.30 41.25
CA GLY A 80 27.59 -43.57 40.21
C GLY A 80 26.16 -44.07 39.98
N LEU A 81 25.92 -45.38 40.09
CA LEU A 81 24.57 -45.95 40.03
C LEU A 81 23.76 -45.62 41.29
N ALA A 82 24.40 -45.62 42.46
CA ALA A 82 23.77 -45.20 43.71
C ALA A 82 23.31 -43.73 43.63
N ASP A 83 24.17 -42.83 43.15
CA ASP A 83 23.85 -41.41 42.98
C ASP A 83 22.75 -41.19 41.94
N SER A 84 22.81 -41.85 40.78
CA SER A 84 21.74 -41.78 39.77
C SER A 84 20.40 -42.24 40.35
N CYS A 85 20.38 -43.33 41.12
CA CYS A 85 19.17 -43.80 41.80
C CYS A 85 18.66 -42.77 42.81
N LEU A 86 19.54 -42.09 43.56
CA LEU A 86 19.15 -41.06 44.51
C LEU A 86 18.51 -39.86 43.82
N VAL A 87 19.03 -39.44 42.66
CA VAL A 87 18.43 -38.38 41.82
C VAL A 87 17.04 -38.82 41.35
N ASP A 88 16.90 -40.03 40.80
CA ASP A 88 15.62 -40.56 40.33
C ASP A 88 14.57 -40.63 41.45
N VAL A 89 14.96 -41.08 42.64
CA VAL A 89 14.09 -41.08 43.84
C VAL A 89 13.67 -39.65 44.17
N GLY A 90 14.61 -38.71 44.19
CA GLY A 90 14.32 -37.31 44.48
C GLY A 90 13.36 -36.67 43.47
N LEU A 91 13.55 -36.93 42.17
CA LEU A 91 12.65 -36.47 41.11
C LEU A 91 11.27 -37.11 41.20
N SER A 92 11.20 -38.41 41.47
CA SER A 92 9.92 -39.12 41.59
C SER A 92 9.07 -38.65 42.78
N LEU A 93 9.74 -38.18 43.84
CA LEU A 93 9.09 -37.73 45.07
C LEU A 93 9.00 -36.20 45.19
N MET A 94 9.63 -35.46 44.28
CA MET A 94 9.77 -34.00 44.33
C MET A 94 10.36 -33.53 45.68
N ASP A 95 11.34 -34.27 46.20
CA ASP A 95 12.01 -34.02 47.48
C ASP A 95 13.53 -34.08 47.29
N SER A 96 14.23 -33.01 47.66
CA SER A 96 15.68 -32.89 47.50
C SER A 96 16.50 -33.57 48.60
N THR A 97 15.87 -34.15 49.63
CA THR A 97 16.55 -34.88 50.71
C THR A 97 17.51 -35.98 50.21
N PRO A 98 17.23 -36.75 49.14
CA PRO A 98 18.17 -37.74 48.60
C PRO A 98 19.52 -37.14 48.15
N CYS A 99 19.57 -35.86 47.73
CA CYS A 99 20.81 -35.21 47.29
C CYS A 99 21.86 -35.09 48.40
N GLU A 100 21.45 -35.14 49.68
CA GLU A 100 22.40 -35.16 50.80
C GLU A 100 23.29 -36.42 50.80
N TYR A 101 22.83 -37.49 50.16
CA TYR A 101 23.49 -38.79 50.13
C TYR A 101 24.33 -39.04 48.87
N VAL A 102 24.25 -38.15 47.88
CA VAL A 102 25.04 -38.22 46.63
C VAL A 102 26.54 -38.03 46.92
N ARG A 103 27.41 -38.83 46.30
CA ARG A 103 28.86 -38.88 46.60
C ARG A 103 29.79 -38.49 45.45
N VAL A 104 29.52 -39.02 44.27
CA VAL A 104 30.34 -38.90 43.05
C VAL A 104 29.77 -37.84 42.12
N LEU A 105 28.44 -37.80 41.94
CA LEU A 105 27.80 -36.72 41.19
C LEU A 105 27.90 -35.40 41.97
N PRO A 106 28.01 -34.24 41.28
CA PRO A 106 27.95 -32.96 41.94
C PRO A 106 26.61 -32.78 42.64
N LYS A 107 26.63 -32.61 43.98
CA LYS A 107 25.42 -32.40 44.79
C LYS A 107 24.57 -31.23 44.29
N ASP A 108 25.23 -30.16 43.88
CA ASP A 108 24.60 -28.95 43.35
C ASP A 108 23.76 -29.24 42.10
N SER A 109 24.21 -30.13 41.21
CA SER A 109 23.43 -30.58 40.05
C SER A 109 22.18 -31.38 40.46
N CYS A 110 22.30 -32.26 41.47
CA CYS A 110 21.14 -32.97 42.03
C CYS A 110 20.10 -32.00 42.60
N TYR A 111 20.54 -31.01 43.39
CA TYR A 111 19.66 -30.00 43.97
C TYR A 111 18.97 -29.16 42.90
N GLN A 112 19.71 -28.71 41.89
CA GLN A 112 19.16 -27.91 40.79
C GLN A 112 18.06 -28.66 40.03
N GLU A 113 18.34 -29.91 39.63
CA GLU A 113 17.39 -30.70 38.84
C GLU A 113 16.09 -30.97 39.60
N ILE A 114 16.18 -31.34 40.88
CA ILE A 114 15.01 -31.56 41.72
C ILE A 114 14.29 -30.24 41.99
N ALA A 115 15.00 -29.14 42.31
CA ALA A 115 14.38 -27.85 42.59
C ALA A 115 13.52 -27.36 41.40
N ILE A 116 14.02 -27.50 40.17
CA ILE A 116 13.30 -27.14 38.95
C ILE A 116 12.05 -28.02 38.77
N ASN A 117 12.19 -29.35 38.83
CA ASN A 117 11.07 -30.27 38.65
C ASN A 117 10.01 -30.15 39.76
N ALA A 118 10.45 -29.98 41.00
CA ALA A 118 9.58 -29.83 42.18
C ALA A 118 9.01 -28.41 42.32
N LYS A 119 9.49 -27.46 41.53
CA LYS A 119 9.12 -26.02 41.61
C LYS A 119 9.40 -25.43 43.00
N ASN A 120 10.50 -25.84 43.62
CA ASN A 120 10.84 -25.46 44.99
C ASN A 120 12.06 -24.52 45.05
N VAL A 121 11.79 -23.21 45.08
CA VAL A 121 12.84 -22.16 45.12
C VAL A 121 13.75 -22.28 46.35
N ALA A 122 13.26 -22.85 47.46
CA ALA A 122 14.06 -23.02 48.67
C ALA A 122 15.17 -24.08 48.50
N ASP A 123 15.02 -25.01 47.56
CA ASP A 123 16.06 -26.00 47.29
C ASP A 123 17.24 -25.42 46.50
N CYS A 124 17.04 -24.32 45.76
CA CYS A 124 18.13 -23.56 45.17
C CYS A 124 19.06 -22.93 46.24
N ASP A 125 18.56 -22.66 47.46
CA ASP A 125 19.38 -22.13 48.58
C ASP A 125 20.41 -23.18 49.07
N LYS A 126 20.25 -24.45 48.69
CA LYS A 126 21.16 -25.55 49.07
C LYS A 126 22.34 -25.72 48.12
N ILE A 127 22.32 -25.08 46.95
CA ILE A 127 23.37 -25.15 45.94
C ILE A 127 24.53 -24.22 46.35
N VAL A 128 25.75 -24.75 46.40
CA VAL A 128 26.94 -23.99 46.82
C VAL A 128 27.58 -23.22 45.68
N GLU A 129 27.63 -23.81 44.48
CA GLU A 129 28.16 -23.18 43.28
C GLU A 129 27.24 -22.06 42.79
N SER A 130 27.74 -20.82 42.80
CA SER A 130 26.95 -19.62 42.51
C SER A 130 26.29 -19.64 41.14
N ASP A 131 26.96 -20.16 40.12
CA ASP A 131 26.46 -20.14 38.75
C ASP A 131 25.28 -21.11 38.56
N LEU A 132 25.36 -22.28 39.19
CA LEU A 132 24.27 -23.26 39.23
C LEU A 132 23.09 -22.75 40.07
N ALA A 133 23.36 -22.10 41.21
CA ALA A 133 22.32 -21.51 42.04
C ALA A 133 21.58 -20.40 41.28
N ASN A 134 22.33 -19.52 40.61
CA ASN A 134 21.78 -18.45 39.77
C ASN A 134 20.91 -19.00 38.64
N GLN A 135 21.35 -20.08 37.97
CA GLN A 135 20.55 -20.75 36.93
C GLN A 135 19.28 -21.41 37.48
N CYS A 136 19.35 -21.99 38.69
CA CYS A 136 18.19 -22.54 39.40
C CYS A 136 17.14 -21.45 39.69
N TYR A 137 17.58 -20.31 40.24
CA TYR A 137 16.71 -19.16 40.52
C TYR A 137 16.13 -18.53 39.26
N GLU A 138 16.92 -18.41 38.19
CA GLU A 138 16.44 -17.89 36.91
C GLU A 138 15.32 -18.76 36.34
N SER A 139 15.57 -20.07 36.24
CA SER A 139 14.60 -21.02 35.66
C SER A 139 13.29 -21.01 36.43
N LEU A 140 13.35 -21.12 37.76
CA LEU A 140 12.16 -21.10 38.62
C LEU A 140 11.50 -19.73 38.69
N GLY A 141 12.27 -18.63 38.68
CA GLY A 141 11.73 -17.29 38.66
C GLY A 141 10.86 -17.04 37.44
N ILE A 142 11.35 -17.41 36.25
CA ILE A 142 10.61 -17.31 34.99
C ILE A 142 9.40 -18.25 34.97
N GLU A 143 9.61 -19.54 35.29
CA GLU A 143 8.54 -20.56 35.22
C GLU A 143 7.40 -20.27 36.20
N LEU A 144 7.72 -19.81 37.42
CA LEU A 144 6.74 -19.51 38.46
C LEU A 144 6.24 -18.06 38.41
N ARG A 145 6.84 -17.23 37.54
CA ARG A 145 6.61 -15.79 37.48
C ARG A 145 6.86 -15.11 38.83
N ASP A 146 7.89 -15.55 39.53
CA ASP A 146 8.27 -15.08 40.86
C ASP A 146 9.54 -14.22 40.79
N TYR A 147 9.35 -12.90 40.78
CA TYR A 147 10.48 -11.96 40.75
C TYR A 147 11.33 -12.01 42.04
N VAL A 148 10.79 -12.54 43.14
CA VAL A 148 11.55 -12.71 44.40
C VAL A 148 12.62 -13.77 44.20
N ALA A 149 12.34 -14.84 43.45
CA ALA A 149 13.34 -15.83 43.05
C ALA A 149 14.43 -15.19 42.18
N CYS A 150 14.08 -14.39 41.16
CA CYS A 150 15.07 -13.65 40.36
C CYS A 150 15.95 -12.74 41.23
N SER A 151 15.37 -12.11 42.26
CA SER A 151 16.10 -11.20 43.16
C SER A 151 17.15 -11.92 44.03
N LYS A 152 17.13 -13.26 44.11
CA LYS A 152 18.16 -14.06 44.80
C LYS A 152 19.40 -14.34 43.95
N ILE A 153 19.39 -14.03 42.65
CA ILE A 153 20.58 -14.14 41.78
C ILE A 153 21.65 -13.15 42.26
N VAL A 154 22.88 -13.62 42.47
CA VAL A 154 23.99 -12.82 43.01
C VAL A 154 25.23 -12.92 42.13
N GLY A 155 25.97 -11.82 41.99
CA GLY A 155 27.24 -11.78 41.25
C GLY A 155 27.11 -11.67 39.73
N ASP A 156 25.92 -11.88 39.16
CA ASP A 156 25.61 -11.73 37.74
C ASP A 156 24.35 -10.84 37.56
N GLU A 157 24.54 -9.52 37.56
CA GLU A 157 23.43 -8.57 37.41
C GLU A 157 22.74 -8.67 36.05
N ALA A 158 23.46 -9.09 34.98
CA ALA A 158 22.85 -9.24 33.66
C ALA A 158 21.84 -10.41 33.64
N LYS A 159 22.21 -11.55 34.23
CA LYS A 159 21.30 -12.71 34.38
C LYS A 159 20.10 -12.38 35.26
N LYS A 160 20.33 -11.67 36.37
CA LYS A 160 19.25 -11.21 37.27
C LYS A 160 18.27 -10.27 36.56
N ASP A 161 18.79 -9.28 35.85
CA ASP A 161 17.98 -8.31 35.11
C ASP A 161 17.19 -8.96 33.98
N ASN A 162 17.77 -9.94 33.27
CA ASN A 162 17.06 -10.75 32.27
C ASN A 162 15.93 -11.56 32.92
N CYS A 163 16.18 -12.25 34.06
CA CYS A 163 15.14 -12.95 34.79
C CYS A 163 13.99 -12.02 35.18
N LEU A 164 14.31 -10.82 35.71
CA LEU A 164 13.30 -9.82 36.08
C LEU A 164 12.51 -9.33 34.86
N LYS A 165 13.16 -9.11 33.71
CA LYS A 165 12.51 -8.73 32.46
C LYS A 165 11.48 -9.78 32.02
N GLU A 166 11.91 -11.04 31.91
CA GLU A 166 11.04 -12.14 31.46
C GLU A 166 9.85 -12.33 32.42
N VAL A 167 10.07 -12.25 33.73
CA VAL A 167 9.00 -12.30 34.72
C VAL A 167 8.03 -11.11 34.56
N ALA A 168 8.56 -9.88 34.47
CA ALA A 168 7.75 -8.68 34.33
C ALA A 168 6.85 -8.71 33.09
N SER A 169 7.40 -9.14 31.94
CA SER A 169 6.64 -9.31 30.69
C SER A 169 5.59 -10.43 30.81
N ALA A 170 5.88 -11.52 31.52
CA ALA A 170 4.93 -12.61 31.72
C ALA A 170 3.76 -12.25 32.66
N VAL A 171 3.94 -11.33 33.60
CA VAL A 171 2.90 -10.86 34.54
C VAL A 171 2.33 -9.49 34.22
N ASN A 172 2.90 -8.80 33.23
CA ASN A 172 2.55 -7.43 32.85
C ASN A 172 2.69 -6.41 34.01
N ASP A 173 3.75 -6.52 34.80
CA ASP A 173 4.00 -5.63 35.96
C ASP A 173 5.23 -4.74 35.74
N PHE A 174 4.98 -3.46 35.44
CA PHE A 174 6.05 -2.48 35.20
C PHE A 174 6.85 -2.13 36.47
N GLU A 175 6.32 -2.40 37.67
CA GLU A 175 7.07 -2.23 38.92
C GLU A 175 8.17 -3.28 39.07
N VAL A 176 8.05 -4.44 38.39
CA VAL A 176 9.14 -5.40 38.29
C VAL A 176 10.21 -4.89 37.32
N CYS A 177 9.83 -4.30 36.19
CA CYS A 177 10.77 -3.65 35.27
C CYS A 177 11.56 -2.53 35.96
N SER A 178 10.95 -1.80 36.90
CA SER A 178 11.62 -0.69 37.60
C SER A 178 12.84 -1.13 38.44
N ARG A 179 12.91 -2.43 38.79
CA ARG A 179 13.99 -3.08 39.56
C ARG A 179 15.19 -3.50 38.71
N ILE A 180 15.07 -3.47 37.39
CA ILE A 180 16.16 -3.80 36.46
C ILE A 180 17.23 -2.70 36.54
N SER A 181 18.49 -3.09 36.68
CA SER A 181 19.62 -2.16 36.86
C SER A 181 20.21 -1.68 35.54
N VAL A 182 20.26 -2.55 34.53
CA VAL A 182 20.75 -2.24 33.18
C VAL A 182 19.69 -1.42 32.43
N ALA A 183 20.01 -0.16 32.13
CA ALA A 183 19.07 0.79 31.54
C ALA A 183 18.42 0.29 30.24
N SER A 184 19.19 -0.33 29.33
CA SER A 184 18.64 -0.84 28.06
C SER A 184 17.64 -1.98 28.26
N LEU A 185 17.91 -2.91 29.18
CA LEU A 185 16.97 -4.00 29.50
C LEU A 185 15.72 -3.46 30.21
N LYS A 186 15.88 -2.42 31.03
CA LYS A 186 14.76 -1.75 31.69
C LYS A 186 13.84 -1.06 30.69
N ASP A 187 14.41 -0.31 29.74
CA ASP A 187 13.65 0.36 28.69
C ASP A 187 12.90 -0.63 27.81
N GLU A 188 13.55 -1.74 27.43
CA GLU A 188 12.94 -2.84 26.69
C GLU A 188 11.77 -3.47 27.47
N CYS A 189 11.98 -3.78 28.75
CA CYS A 189 10.95 -4.32 29.65
C CYS A 189 9.73 -3.40 29.76
N LEU A 190 9.96 -2.12 30.07
CA LEU A 190 8.90 -1.14 30.23
C LEU A 190 8.09 -0.96 28.93
N THR A 191 8.78 -0.94 27.79
CA THR A 191 8.14 -0.84 26.47
C THR A 191 7.26 -2.07 26.19
N GLN A 192 7.78 -3.29 26.39
CA GLN A 192 7.02 -4.52 26.20
C GLN A 192 5.77 -4.56 27.10
N VAL A 193 5.91 -4.23 28.38
CA VAL A 193 4.79 -4.21 29.32
C VAL A 193 3.78 -3.11 28.96
N ALA A 194 4.24 -1.92 28.56
CA ALA A 194 3.36 -0.82 28.12
C ALA A 194 2.52 -1.25 26.91
N THR A 195 3.15 -1.83 25.90
CA THR A 195 2.47 -2.34 24.69
C THR A 195 1.50 -3.48 25.00
N ALA A 196 1.91 -4.47 25.81
CA ALA A 196 1.06 -5.60 26.14
C ALA A 196 -0.20 -5.23 26.95
N THR A 197 -0.13 -4.13 27.71
CA THR A 197 -1.23 -3.69 28.60
C THR A 197 -2.01 -2.49 28.10
N GLY A 198 -1.49 -1.76 27.11
CA GLY A 198 -1.97 -0.42 26.75
C GLY A 198 -1.70 0.64 27.82
N ASN A 199 -0.90 0.36 28.85
CA ASN A 199 -0.65 1.29 29.95
C ASN A 199 0.50 2.25 29.61
N THR A 200 0.15 3.38 29.01
CA THR A 200 1.10 4.42 28.58
C THR A 200 1.90 5.04 29.74
N ASN A 201 1.44 4.91 30.99
CA ASN A 201 2.21 5.40 32.15
C ASN A 201 3.52 4.64 32.35
N ALA A 202 3.61 3.37 31.90
CA ALA A 202 4.87 2.62 31.96
C ALA A 202 5.99 3.28 31.11
N CYS A 203 5.61 4.03 30.06
CA CYS A 203 6.55 4.76 29.21
C CYS A 203 7.21 5.95 29.92
N GLU A 204 6.68 6.45 31.04
CA GLU A 204 7.33 7.51 31.84
C GLU A 204 8.67 7.05 32.41
N GLY A 205 8.83 5.74 32.63
CA GLY A 205 10.06 5.12 33.10
C GLY A 205 11.09 4.83 32.00
N VAL A 206 10.71 4.88 30.72
CA VAL A 206 11.60 4.62 29.58
C VAL A 206 12.54 5.81 29.39
N SER A 207 13.82 5.55 29.12
CA SER A 207 14.79 6.61 28.88
C SER A 207 14.43 7.46 27.65
N GLY A 208 14.74 8.75 27.71
CA GLY A 208 14.67 9.64 26.55
C GLY A 208 15.89 9.51 25.64
N ALA A 209 16.49 8.31 25.53
CA ALA A 209 17.64 8.11 24.67
C ALA A 209 17.23 8.17 23.19
N PHE A 210 18.04 8.87 22.39
CA PHE A 210 17.86 8.97 20.95
C PHE A 210 18.62 7.84 20.25
N VAL A 211 17.90 6.91 19.63
CA VAL A 211 18.44 5.70 18.99
C VAL A 211 17.80 5.57 17.60
N GLN A 212 18.62 5.38 16.56
CA GLN A 212 18.14 5.16 15.19
C GLN A 212 17.17 6.24 14.64
N GLY A 213 17.36 7.50 15.04
CA GLY A 213 16.53 8.61 14.54
C GLY A 213 15.28 8.91 15.37
N THR A 214 15.05 8.19 16.47
CA THR A 214 13.87 8.34 17.32
C THR A 214 14.22 8.33 18.81
N TYR A 215 13.34 8.88 19.66
CA TYR A 215 13.41 8.72 21.11
C TYR A 215 12.69 7.43 21.52
N LEU A 216 13.38 6.54 22.24
CA LEU A 216 12.81 5.26 22.70
C LEU A 216 11.49 5.45 23.47
N ARG A 217 11.39 6.52 24.25
CA ARG A 217 10.18 6.88 24.98
C ARG A 217 9.00 7.18 24.06
N ASP A 218 9.23 7.84 22.93
CA ASP A 218 8.17 8.19 21.98
C ASP A 218 7.63 6.93 21.32
N ASP A 219 8.52 6.00 20.92
CA ASP A 219 8.14 4.69 20.41
C ASP A 219 7.30 3.89 21.42
N CYS A 220 7.67 3.94 22.70
CA CYS A 220 6.88 3.32 23.76
C CYS A 220 5.46 3.89 23.81
N TYR A 221 5.31 5.22 23.84
CA TYR A 221 3.99 5.85 23.92
C TYR A 221 3.10 5.47 22.74
N LEU A 222 3.62 5.57 21.51
CA LEU A 222 2.87 5.25 20.29
C LEU A 222 2.52 3.75 20.22
N SER A 223 3.46 2.87 20.57
CA SER A 223 3.22 1.43 20.58
C SER A 223 2.24 0.99 21.68
N ALA A 224 2.25 1.66 22.83
CA ALA A 224 1.34 1.39 23.94
C ALA A 224 -0.07 1.95 23.69
N ALA A 225 -0.19 3.09 23.00
CA ALA A 225 -1.50 3.65 22.67
C ALA A 225 -2.27 2.80 21.65
N GLY A 226 -1.56 2.19 20.68
CA GLY A 226 -2.19 1.50 19.56
C GLY A 226 -3.12 2.46 18.80
N GLU A 227 -4.39 2.10 18.65
CA GLU A 227 -5.41 2.95 18.02
C GLU A 227 -5.98 4.02 18.98
N ALA A 228 -5.72 3.92 20.28
CA ALA A 228 -6.27 4.81 21.31
C ALA A 228 -5.33 6.00 21.62
N VAL A 229 -4.89 6.71 20.58
CA VAL A 229 -4.02 7.89 20.71
C VAL A 229 -4.82 9.08 21.27
N SER A 230 -4.30 9.73 22.32
CA SER A 230 -4.90 10.91 22.94
C SER A 230 -4.03 12.17 22.78
N ILE A 231 -4.65 13.35 22.87
CA ILE A 231 -3.94 14.63 22.81
C ILE A 231 -2.93 14.77 23.95
N GLU A 232 -3.27 14.31 25.15
CA GLU A 232 -2.35 14.32 26.30
C GLU A 232 -1.11 13.47 26.00
N LEU A 233 -1.29 12.32 25.34
CA LEU A 233 -0.18 11.46 24.94
C LEU A 233 0.71 12.13 23.90
N CYS A 234 0.15 12.74 22.85
CA CYS A 234 0.94 13.44 21.83
C CYS A 234 1.77 14.59 22.43
N ASN A 235 1.25 15.25 23.47
CA ASN A 235 2.00 16.27 24.22
C ASN A 235 3.13 15.71 25.09
N LYS A 236 3.13 14.42 25.42
CA LYS A 236 4.22 13.76 26.17
C LYS A 236 5.40 13.35 25.29
N LEU A 237 5.26 13.37 23.96
CA LEU A 237 6.32 13.01 23.03
C LEU A 237 7.45 14.05 23.04
N LEU A 238 8.69 13.55 23.01
CA LEU A 238 9.92 14.34 23.05
C LEU A 238 10.28 14.91 21.67
N SER A 239 10.07 14.12 20.61
CA SER A 239 10.23 14.57 19.23
C SER A 239 9.06 15.48 18.83
N GLU A 240 9.39 16.65 18.30
CA GLU A 240 8.42 17.62 17.80
C GLU A 240 7.71 17.10 16.55
N GLU A 241 8.46 16.54 15.61
CA GLU A 241 7.96 15.91 14.38
C GLU A 241 6.99 14.76 14.70
N ARG A 242 7.38 13.82 15.57
CA ARG A 242 6.49 12.72 15.96
C ARG A 242 5.29 13.19 16.78
N SER A 243 5.44 14.28 17.52
CA SER A 243 4.31 14.89 18.21
C SER A 243 3.29 15.44 17.23
N ILE A 244 3.74 16.03 16.12
CA ILE A 244 2.88 16.48 15.02
C ILE A 244 2.19 15.28 14.36
N GLU A 245 2.94 14.25 13.96
CA GLU A 245 2.39 13.01 13.37
C GLU A 245 1.37 12.35 14.31
N CYS A 246 1.65 12.32 15.61
CA CYS A 246 0.75 11.76 16.62
C CYS A 246 -0.62 12.46 16.62
N PHE A 247 -0.68 13.78 16.42
CA PHE A 247 -1.95 14.51 16.37
C PHE A 247 -2.81 14.07 15.18
N GLU A 248 -2.20 13.69 14.06
CA GLU A 248 -2.92 13.19 12.88
C GLU A 248 -3.53 11.79 13.12
N LEU A 249 -2.97 11.02 14.07
CA LEU A 249 -3.46 9.70 14.46
C LEU A 249 -4.58 9.74 15.50
N VAL A 250 -4.93 10.91 16.04
CA VAL A 250 -6.02 11.02 17.03
C VAL A 250 -7.35 10.85 16.30
N ILE A 251 -7.93 9.64 16.32
CA ILE A 251 -9.21 9.29 15.66
C ILE A 251 -10.39 9.44 16.65
N SER A 252 -10.33 10.39 17.59
CA SER A 252 -11.34 10.50 18.64
C SER A 252 -12.45 11.48 18.29
N ASP A 253 -13.70 11.03 18.37
CA ASP A 253 -14.90 11.88 18.41
C ASP A 253 -14.89 12.84 19.64
N GLU A 254 -13.96 12.64 20.58
CA GLU A 254 -13.83 13.40 21.83
C GLU A 254 -12.85 14.57 21.74
N ILE A 255 -12.22 14.85 20.58
CA ILE A 255 -11.39 16.06 20.46
C ILE A 255 -12.31 17.28 20.57
N GLU A 256 -12.21 18.03 21.67
CA GLU A 256 -12.83 19.35 21.78
C GLU A 256 -11.91 20.41 21.15
N PHE A 257 -12.46 21.29 20.30
CA PHE A 257 -11.71 22.36 19.63
C PHE A 257 -10.89 23.24 20.61
N ASP A 258 -11.45 23.51 21.80
CA ASP A 258 -10.79 24.29 22.85
C ASP A 258 -9.51 23.61 23.37
N THR A 259 -9.44 22.28 23.30
CA THR A 259 -8.24 21.50 23.68
C THR A 259 -7.09 21.81 22.75
N CYS A 260 -7.31 21.80 21.42
CA CYS A 260 -6.29 22.17 20.44
C CYS A 260 -5.85 23.63 20.61
N SER A 261 -6.78 24.53 20.94
CA SER A 261 -6.48 25.95 21.17
C SER A 261 -5.56 26.20 22.37
N SER A 262 -5.47 25.26 23.32
CA SER A 262 -4.60 25.36 24.50
C SER A 262 -3.14 24.95 24.24
N ILE A 263 -2.84 24.35 23.10
CA ILE A 263 -1.48 23.93 22.72
C ILE A 263 -0.61 25.16 22.48
N SER A 264 0.54 25.21 23.16
CA SER A 264 1.41 26.38 23.18
C SER A 264 2.24 26.57 21.90
N LEU A 265 2.57 25.47 21.23
CA LEU A 265 3.38 25.48 20.01
C LEU A 265 2.46 25.52 18.79
N GLN A 266 2.67 26.52 17.93
CA GLN A 266 1.76 26.80 16.83
C GLN A 266 1.65 25.64 15.82
N GLU A 267 2.74 24.95 15.47
CA GLU A 267 2.71 23.82 14.53
C GLU A 267 1.90 22.63 15.07
N LYS A 268 2.07 22.30 16.35
CA LYS A 268 1.26 21.27 17.04
C LYS A 268 -0.20 21.68 17.16
N LYS A 269 -0.46 22.96 17.45
CA LYS A 269 -1.82 23.52 17.51
C LYS A 269 -2.51 23.39 16.15
N ASP A 270 -1.83 23.82 15.08
CA ASP A 270 -2.33 23.76 13.70
C ASP A 270 -2.62 22.31 13.28
N SER A 271 -1.74 21.37 13.62
CA SER A 271 -1.92 19.94 13.35
C SER A 271 -3.10 19.34 14.13
N CYS A 272 -3.27 19.71 15.41
CA CYS A 272 -4.43 19.31 16.21
C CYS A 272 -5.73 19.87 15.64
N ILE A 273 -5.74 21.14 15.22
CA ILE A 273 -6.92 21.78 14.60
C ILE A 273 -7.28 21.08 13.28
N LYS A 274 -6.28 20.74 12.45
CA LYS A 274 -6.49 19.94 11.23
C LYS A 274 -7.14 18.59 11.57
N ALA A 275 -6.57 17.83 12.52
CA ALA A 275 -7.14 16.55 12.94
C ALA A 275 -8.58 16.68 13.46
N TYR A 276 -8.86 17.69 14.30
CA TYR A 276 -10.22 18.02 14.74
C TYR A 276 -11.16 18.27 13.55
N ALA A 277 -10.76 19.10 12.60
CA ALA A 277 -11.57 19.47 11.44
C ALA A 277 -11.88 18.25 10.56
N LEU A 278 -10.91 17.35 10.37
CA LEU A 278 -11.08 16.13 9.58
C LEU A 278 -12.03 15.13 10.24
N ASN A 279 -11.91 14.93 11.56
CA ASN A 279 -12.75 14.00 12.30
C ASN A 279 -14.20 14.49 12.42
N THR A 280 -14.38 15.76 12.77
CA THR A 280 -15.72 16.37 12.94
C THR A 280 -16.36 16.79 11.63
N LYS A 281 -15.56 16.90 10.55
CA LYS A 281 -15.92 17.47 9.25
C LYS A 281 -16.32 18.94 9.33
N GLU A 282 -15.90 19.65 10.39
CA GLU A 282 -16.14 21.07 10.59
C GLU A 282 -15.04 21.91 9.91
N PHE A 283 -15.19 22.17 8.61
CA PHE A 283 -14.18 22.90 7.83
C PHE A 283 -13.89 24.32 8.34
N SER A 284 -14.80 24.95 9.09
CA SER A 284 -14.56 26.26 9.71
C SER A 284 -13.36 26.22 10.66
N ALA A 285 -13.04 25.07 11.25
CA ALA A 285 -11.86 24.91 12.09
C ALA A 285 -10.55 25.06 11.27
N CYS A 286 -10.53 24.65 9.99
CA CYS A 286 -9.34 24.86 9.13
C CYS A 286 -8.97 26.35 8.99
N SER A 287 -9.93 27.27 9.13
CA SER A 287 -9.65 28.72 9.07
C SER A 287 -8.82 29.25 10.24
N GLU A 288 -8.73 28.48 11.33
CA GLU A 288 -7.96 28.81 12.53
C GLU A 288 -6.52 28.27 12.48
N ILE A 289 -6.18 27.49 11.44
CA ILE A 289 -4.81 27.04 11.15
C ILE A 289 -3.99 28.23 10.64
N SER A 290 -2.85 28.48 11.26
CA SER A 290 -1.99 29.62 10.91
C SER A 290 -1.08 29.38 9.71
N ALA A 291 -0.63 28.14 9.51
CA ALA A 291 0.18 27.74 8.38
C ALA A 291 -0.70 27.57 7.12
N GLN A 292 -0.49 28.42 6.11
CA GLN A 292 -1.32 28.44 4.89
C GLN A 292 -1.31 27.09 4.15
N GLU A 293 -0.16 26.42 4.05
CA GLU A 293 -0.04 25.11 3.39
C GLU A 293 -0.90 24.05 4.10
N LEU A 294 -0.78 23.95 5.42
CA LEU A 294 -1.56 23.01 6.22
C LEU A 294 -3.06 23.36 6.24
N GLN A 295 -3.39 24.65 6.18
CA GLN A 295 -4.76 25.13 6.05
C GLN A 295 -5.39 24.67 4.72
N GLN A 296 -4.66 24.80 3.60
CA GLN A 296 -5.13 24.32 2.30
C GLN A 296 -5.28 22.81 2.29
N GLU A 297 -4.29 22.08 2.82
CA GLU A 297 -4.38 20.62 2.95
C GLU A 297 -5.60 20.17 3.78
N CYS A 298 -5.93 20.92 4.84
CA CYS A 298 -7.13 20.70 5.67
C CYS A 298 -8.41 20.87 4.84
N TYR A 299 -8.55 21.97 4.08
CA TYR A 299 -9.71 22.20 3.22
C TYR A 299 -9.84 21.13 2.14
N GLU A 300 -8.74 20.80 1.45
CA GLU A 300 -8.69 19.79 0.39
C GLU A 300 -9.11 18.41 0.89
N SER A 301 -8.61 18.03 2.07
CA SER A 301 -8.91 16.74 2.67
C SER A 301 -10.39 16.62 3.03
N ILE A 302 -11.02 17.68 3.56
CA ILE A 302 -12.47 17.69 3.83
C ILE A 302 -13.27 17.76 2.51
N ALA A 303 -12.80 18.52 1.52
CA ALA A 303 -13.44 18.69 0.22
C ALA A 303 -13.55 17.37 -0.58
N ARG A 304 -12.61 16.44 -0.38
CA ARG A 304 -12.64 15.08 -0.96
C ARG A 304 -13.68 14.15 -0.31
N THR A 305 -14.26 14.54 0.82
CA THR A 305 -15.27 13.73 1.52
C THR A 305 -16.69 14.00 1.01
N SER A 306 -17.62 13.09 1.28
CA SER A 306 -19.04 13.23 0.88
C SER A 306 -19.80 14.34 1.60
N SER A 307 -19.20 14.99 2.60
CA SER A 307 -19.78 16.11 3.37
C SER A 307 -19.39 17.50 2.85
N ALA A 308 -18.74 17.58 1.68
CA ALA A 308 -18.35 18.86 1.10
C ALA A 308 -19.55 19.79 0.85
N THR A 309 -19.34 21.08 1.11
CA THR A 309 -20.30 22.16 0.83
C THR A 309 -19.75 23.08 -0.24
N GLU A 310 -20.62 23.84 -0.92
CA GLU A 310 -20.17 24.78 -1.95
C GLU A 310 -19.25 25.87 -1.39
N GLU A 311 -19.48 26.27 -0.14
CA GLU A 311 -18.63 27.22 0.58
C GLU A 311 -17.22 26.65 0.76
N LEU A 312 -17.11 25.39 1.22
CA LEU A 312 -15.82 24.71 1.35
C LEU A 312 -15.11 24.55 0.00
N CYS A 313 -15.79 24.08 -1.05
CA CYS A 313 -15.16 23.92 -2.36
C CYS A 313 -14.63 25.26 -2.90
N GLY A 314 -15.24 26.40 -2.53
CA GLY A 314 -14.77 27.73 -2.91
C GLY A 314 -13.54 28.23 -2.15
N LEU A 315 -13.12 27.54 -1.08
CA LEU A 315 -11.92 27.86 -0.31
C LEU A 315 -10.67 27.10 -0.77
N VAL A 316 -10.83 26.05 -1.57
CA VAL A 316 -9.73 25.22 -2.09
C VAL A 316 -9.05 25.92 -3.27
N GLU A 317 -7.71 25.92 -3.29
CA GLU A 317 -6.91 26.55 -4.36
C GLU A 317 -6.66 25.63 -5.57
N ASP A 318 -6.55 24.31 -5.38
CA ASP A 318 -6.27 23.35 -6.46
C ASP A 318 -7.50 23.12 -7.37
N ASP A 319 -7.37 23.49 -8.66
CA ASP A 319 -8.45 23.41 -9.65
C ASP A 319 -9.01 21.99 -9.86
N LEU A 320 -8.17 20.94 -9.72
CA LEU A 320 -8.60 19.56 -9.87
C LEU A 320 -9.47 19.13 -8.68
N ILE A 321 -9.05 19.47 -7.46
CA ILE A 321 -9.82 19.19 -6.24
C ILE A 321 -11.11 20.00 -6.22
N VAL A 322 -11.07 21.29 -6.60
CA VAL A 322 -12.25 22.13 -6.79
C VAL A 322 -13.24 21.47 -7.76
N SER A 323 -12.74 20.97 -8.90
CA SER A 323 -13.56 20.29 -9.90
C SER A 323 -14.22 19.01 -9.36
N GLN A 324 -13.47 18.19 -8.62
CA GLN A 324 -13.98 16.99 -7.97
C GLN A 324 -15.03 17.31 -6.89
N CYS A 325 -14.74 18.30 -6.05
CA CYS A 325 -15.60 18.76 -4.96
C CYS A 325 -16.97 19.23 -5.48
N PHE A 326 -16.98 20.18 -6.43
CA PHE A 326 -18.22 20.66 -7.03
C PHE A 326 -18.96 19.57 -7.83
N THR A 327 -18.24 18.65 -8.49
CA THR A 327 -18.88 17.52 -9.17
C THR A 327 -19.63 16.62 -8.18
N GLN A 328 -19.06 16.33 -7.02
CA GLN A 328 -19.72 15.51 -6.01
C GLN A 328 -20.98 16.19 -5.46
N ILE A 329 -20.93 17.51 -5.21
CA ILE A 329 -22.11 18.29 -4.79
C ILE A 329 -23.18 18.25 -5.88
N ALA A 330 -22.80 18.54 -7.13
CA ALA A 330 -23.71 18.54 -8.27
C ALA A 330 -24.42 17.19 -8.45
N LEU A 331 -23.71 16.08 -8.21
CA LEU A 331 -24.29 14.73 -8.25
C LEU A 331 -25.22 14.42 -7.08
N ASN A 332 -24.90 14.90 -5.88
CA ASN A 332 -25.75 14.70 -4.69
C ASN A 332 -27.05 15.51 -4.79
N GLU A 333 -26.97 16.74 -5.31
CA GLU A 333 -28.11 17.65 -5.46
C GLU A 333 -28.86 17.45 -6.79
N LEU A 334 -28.25 16.72 -7.73
CA LEU A 334 -28.68 16.58 -9.13
C LEU A 334 -28.84 17.95 -9.83
N ASP A 335 -28.03 18.93 -9.48
CA ASP A 335 -28.08 20.30 -9.99
C ASP A 335 -26.87 20.63 -10.88
N VAL A 336 -27.15 20.96 -12.15
CA VAL A 336 -26.12 21.33 -13.13
C VAL A 336 -25.57 22.75 -12.93
N GLU A 337 -26.30 23.61 -12.21
CA GLU A 337 -25.82 24.96 -11.94
C GLU A 337 -24.57 24.94 -11.05
N VAL A 338 -24.44 23.94 -10.18
CA VAL A 338 -23.23 23.69 -9.37
C VAL A 338 -22.00 23.45 -10.26
N CYS A 339 -22.15 22.71 -11.36
CA CYS A 339 -21.06 22.48 -12.32
C CYS A 339 -20.55 23.79 -12.96
N ASN A 340 -21.31 24.88 -12.96
CA ASN A 340 -20.84 26.17 -13.49
C ASN A 340 -19.74 26.81 -12.64
N LYS A 341 -19.53 26.33 -11.41
CA LYS A 341 -18.48 26.80 -10.49
C LYS A 341 -17.12 26.15 -10.77
N ILE A 342 -17.07 25.16 -11.66
CA ILE A 342 -15.85 24.52 -12.11
C ILE A 342 -15.15 25.41 -13.15
N ASN A 343 -13.89 25.77 -12.88
CA ASN A 343 -13.08 26.62 -13.75
C ASN A 343 -12.69 25.94 -15.06
N LEU A 344 -12.23 24.69 -14.98
CA LEU A 344 -11.77 23.93 -16.14
C LEU A 344 -12.97 23.50 -16.99
N ARG A 345 -12.99 23.98 -18.23
CA ARG A 345 -14.08 23.74 -19.19
C ARG A 345 -14.34 22.24 -19.43
N ARG A 346 -13.28 21.44 -19.49
CA ARG A 346 -13.38 19.98 -19.69
C ARG A 346 -14.13 19.34 -18.51
N ASP A 347 -13.67 19.59 -17.29
CA ASP A 347 -14.22 19.01 -16.07
C ASP A 347 -15.65 19.50 -15.80
N LYS A 348 -15.93 20.77 -16.14
CA LYS A 348 -17.28 21.32 -16.13
C LYS A 348 -18.24 20.54 -17.04
N ASN A 349 -17.83 20.25 -18.27
CA ASN A 349 -18.65 19.49 -19.21
C ASN A 349 -18.85 18.05 -18.72
N ASP A 350 -17.80 17.43 -18.16
CA ASP A 350 -17.88 16.09 -17.56
C ASP A 350 -18.82 16.05 -16.35
N CYS A 351 -18.77 17.07 -15.48
CA CYS A 351 -19.71 17.25 -14.38
C CYS A 351 -21.16 17.30 -14.87
N VAL A 352 -21.46 18.18 -15.84
CA VAL A 352 -22.81 18.31 -16.41
C VAL A 352 -23.29 16.99 -17.00
N ALA A 353 -22.43 16.29 -17.74
CA ALA A 353 -22.77 15.00 -18.32
C ALA A 353 -23.11 13.95 -17.25
N LYS A 354 -22.29 13.83 -16.20
CA LYS A 354 -22.55 12.90 -15.10
C LYS A 354 -23.86 13.22 -14.36
N VAL A 355 -24.15 14.50 -14.12
CA VAL A 355 -25.42 14.92 -13.50
C VAL A 355 -26.62 14.60 -14.39
N ALA A 356 -26.52 14.87 -15.69
CA ALA A 356 -27.57 14.55 -16.67
C ALA A 356 -27.88 13.05 -16.70
N VAL A 357 -26.85 12.19 -16.79
CA VAL A 357 -26.98 10.73 -16.78
C VAL A 357 -27.57 10.21 -15.48
N THR A 358 -27.05 10.68 -14.34
CA THR A 358 -27.52 10.25 -13.00
C THR A 358 -28.98 10.65 -12.76
N SER A 359 -29.36 11.86 -13.19
CA SER A 359 -30.73 12.36 -13.08
C SER A 359 -31.66 11.89 -14.20
N LYS A 360 -31.12 11.19 -15.21
CA LYS A 360 -31.85 10.68 -16.38
C LYS A 360 -32.59 11.75 -17.19
N ASP A 361 -32.02 12.95 -17.23
CA ASP A 361 -32.63 14.15 -17.84
C ASP A 361 -31.73 14.68 -18.97
N SER A 362 -32.17 14.55 -20.23
CA SER A 362 -31.36 14.93 -21.40
C SER A 362 -31.33 16.44 -21.61
N ASP A 363 -32.29 17.20 -21.09
CA ASP A 363 -32.32 18.66 -21.21
C ASP A 363 -31.11 19.28 -20.49
N LYS A 364 -30.58 18.61 -19.46
CA LYS A 364 -29.36 19.01 -18.75
C LYS A 364 -28.11 18.96 -19.62
N CYS A 365 -28.06 18.10 -20.65
CA CYS A 365 -26.94 18.09 -21.59
C CYS A 365 -26.84 19.41 -22.37
N LEU A 366 -27.93 20.19 -22.50
CA LEU A 366 -27.93 21.48 -23.20
C LEU A 366 -27.06 22.54 -22.53
N PHE A 367 -26.66 22.33 -21.26
CA PHE A 367 -25.71 23.20 -20.56
C PHE A 367 -24.27 23.04 -21.08
N ILE A 368 -23.98 22.00 -21.87
CA ILE A 368 -22.71 21.81 -22.60
C ILE A 368 -22.77 22.60 -23.92
N VAL A 369 -22.60 23.93 -23.84
CA VAL A 369 -22.77 24.83 -25.00
C VAL A 369 -21.58 24.80 -25.94
N ALA A 370 -20.38 24.76 -25.39
CA ALA A 370 -19.17 25.04 -26.16
C ALA A 370 -18.61 23.81 -26.89
N ASP A 371 -19.04 22.60 -26.52
CA ASP A 371 -18.58 21.33 -27.10
C ASP A 371 -19.78 20.48 -27.56
N PRO A 372 -20.18 20.59 -28.84
CA PRO A 372 -21.28 19.81 -29.40
C PRO A 372 -21.02 18.30 -29.39
N GLY A 373 -19.75 17.89 -29.48
CA GLY A 373 -19.37 16.48 -29.43
C GLY A 373 -19.67 15.90 -28.06
N LYS A 374 -19.17 16.55 -27.00
CA LYS A 374 -19.42 16.14 -25.62
C LYS A 374 -20.89 16.24 -25.22
N ARG A 375 -21.62 17.22 -25.76
CA ARG A 375 -23.08 17.33 -25.60
C ARG A 375 -23.82 16.13 -26.19
N ASN A 376 -23.45 15.72 -27.41
CA ASN A 376 -24.05 14.57 -28.08
C ASN A 376 -23.72 13.25 -27.37
N GLU A 377 -22.50 13.12 -26.85
CA GLU A 377 -22.09 12.02 -25.97
C GLU A 377 -22.98 11.97 -24.71
N CYS A 378 -23.16 13.09 -24.02
CA CYS A 378 -24.06 13.21 -22.86
C CYS A 378 -25.49 12.75 -23.18
N ILE A 379 -26.07 13.21 -24.29
CA ILE A 379 -27.44 12.83 -24.70
C ILE A 379 -27.51 11.32 -24.97
N SER A 380 -26.49 10.76 -25.63
CA SER A 380 -26.37 9.33 -25.87
C SER A 380 -26.39 8.54 -24.55
N ASP A 381 -25.56 8.93 -23.59
CA ASP A 381 -25.46 8.24 -22.30
C ASP A 381 -26.76 8.32 -21.48
N VAL A 382 -27.42 9.48 -21.49
CA VAL A 382 -28.74 9.65 -20.84
C VAL A 382 -29.79 8.74 -21.50
N ALA A 383 -29.81 8.67 -22.82
CA ALA A 383 -30.75 7.84 -23.56
C ALA A 383 -30.53 6.35 -23.27
N VAL A 384 -29.27 5.90 -23.15
CA VAL A 384 -28.92 4.54 -22.72
C VAL A 384 -29.39 4.28 -21.29
N ALA A 385 -29.13 5.20 -20.35
CA ALA A 385 -29.59 5.08 -18.96
C ALA A 385 -31.13 5.05 -18.82
N ASN A 386 -31.84 5.64 -19.78
CA ASN A 386 -33.30 5.63 -19.88
C ASN A 386 -33.87 4.50 -20.74
N LEU A 387 -33.04 3.78 -21.50
CA LEU A 387 -33.46 2.82 -22.52
C LEU A 387 -34.42 3.46 -23.55
N SER A 388 -34.20 4.74 -23.89
CA SER A 388 -35.10 5.57 -24.69
C SER A 388 -34.51 5.92 -26.06
N THR A 389 -34.96 5.22 -27.10
CA THR A 389 -34.55 5.53 -28.49
C THR A 389 -35.05 6.89 -28.98
N GLY A 390 -36.09 7.45 -28.33
CA GLY A 390 -36.58 8.79 -28.62
C GLY A 390 -35.53 9.86 -28.36
N GLN A 391 -34.76 9.72 -27.26
CA GLN A 391 -33.70 10.66 -26.90
C GLN A 391 -32.49 10.57 -27.85
N CYS A 392 -32.21 9.40 -28.44
CA CYS A 392 -31.16 9.30 -29.48
C CYS A 392 -31.45 10.17 -30.70
N LYS A 393 -32.71 10.57 -30.94
CA LYS A 393 -33.08 11.47 -32.05
C LYS A 393 -32.74 12.94 -31.78
N GLU A 394 -32.45 13.29 -30.53
CA GLU A 394 -32.02 14.64 -30.13
C GLU A 394 -30.54 14.91 -30.46
N ILE A 395 -29.78 13.87 -30.83
CA ILE A 395 -28.37 13.97 -31.20
C ILE A 395 -28.22 14.67 -32.56
N GLU A 396 -27.64 15.87 -32.56
CA GLU A 396 -27.50 16.69 -33.76
C GLU A 396 -26.22 16.36 -34.54
N ASN A 397 -26.37 15.98 -35.82
CA ASN A 397 -25.29 15.89 -36.81
C ASN A 397 -24.07 15.03 -36.43
N SER A 398 -24.19 14.10 -35.48
CA SER A 398 -23.13 13.14 -35.16
C SER A 398 -23.59 11.70 -35.37
N GLY A 399 -23.10 11.10 -36.46
CA GLY A 399 -23.37 9.70 -36.77
C GLY A 399 -22.83 8.76 -35.71
N GLN A 400 -21.59 8.97 -35.28
CA GLN A 400 -20.94 8.17 -34.26
C GLN A 400 -21.73 8.10 -32.95
N TYR A 401 -22.12 9.24 -32.36
CA TYR A 401 -22.85 9.26 -31.09
C TYR A 401 -24.28 8.72 -31.25
N THR A 402 -24.92 8.95 -32.41
CA THR A 402 -26.24 8.34 -32.68
C THR A 402 -26.12 6.82 -32.70
N ILE A 403 -25.14 6.27 -33.42
CA ILE A 403 -24.93 4.82 -33.51
C ILE A 403 -24.61 4.24 -32.13
N GLN A 404 -23.74 4.90 -31.34
CA GLN A 404 -23.41 4.51 -29.96
C GLN A 404 -24.65 4.51 -29.05
N CYS A 405 -25.54 5.50 -29.19
CA CYS A 405 -26.78 5.58 -28.42
C CYS A 405 -27.69 4.38 -28.67
N TYR A 406 -27.97 4.06 -29.93
CA TYR A 406 -28.83 2.93 -30.29
C TYR A 406 -28.18 1.58 -29.95
N SER A 407 -26.88 1.42 -30.18
CA SER A 407 -26.18 0.17 -29.85
C SER A 407 -26.12 -0.05 -28.34
N GLY A 408 -25.85 0.99 -27.54
CA GLY A 408 -25.87 0.93 -26.09
C GLY A 408 -27.24 0.52 -25.52
N ILE A 409 -28.34 1.08 -26.06
CA ILE A 409 -29.70 0.66 -25.71
C ILE A 409 -29.97 -0.78 -26.14
N ALA A 410 -29.56 -1.16 -27.35
CA ALA A 410 -29.73 -2.52 -27.87
C ALA A 410 -29.06 -3.54 -26.95
N VAL A 411 -27.82 -3.28 -26.53
CA VAL A 411 -27.04 -4.11 -25.57
C VAL A 411 -27.74 -4.18 -24.22
N ALA A 412 -28.13 -3.03 -23.65
CA ALA A 412 -28.79 -2.99 -22.35
C ALA A 412 -30.14 -3.73 -22.32
N LEU A 413 -30.87 -3.76 -23.45
CA LEU A 413 -32.11 -4.52 -23.62
C LEU A 413 -31.91 -5.94 -24.17
N ASN A 414 -30.69 -6.30 -24.57
CA ASN A 414 -30.37 -7.50 -25.32
C ASN A 414 -31.32 -7.74 -26.52
N THR A 415 -31.56 -6.71 -27.35
CA THR A 415 -32.44 -6.82 -28.52
C THR A 415 -31.93 -6.02 -29.72
N LEU A 416 -31.67 -6.71 -30.83
CA LEU A 416 -31.15 -6.12 -32.05
C LEU A 416 -32.12 -5.14 -32.73
N SER A 417 -33.43 -5.31 -32.49
CA SER A 417 -34.49 -4.51 -33.13
C SER A 417 -34.40 -3.02 -32.83
N VAL A 418 -33.63 -2.63 -31.81
CA VAL A 418 -33.33 -1.22 -31.51
C VAL A 418 -32.50 -0.58 -32.63
N CYS A 419 -31.51 -1.29 -33.18
CA CYS A 419 -30.68 -0.80 -34.29
C CYS A 419 -31.49 -0.56 -35.58
N ASP A 420 -32.61 -1.26 -35.76
CA ASP A 420 -33.52 -1.08 -36.90
C ASP A 420 -34.30 0.24 -36.84
N SER A 421 -34.27 0.91 -35.68
CA SER A 421 -34.99 2.17 -35.44
C SER A 421 -34.17 3.41 -35.84
N ILE A 422 -32.94 3.24 -36.32
CA ILE A 422 -32.10 4.36 -36.80
C ILE A 422 -32.67 4.90 -38.12
N GLU A 423 -33.13 6.15 -38.12
CA GLU A 423 -33.76 6.77 -39.30
C GLU A 423 -32.74 7.26 -40.35
N VAL A 424 -31.55 7.67 -39.90
CA VAL A 424 -30.49 8.17 -40.79
C VAL A 424 -29.70 7.00 -41.33
N LYS A 425 -29.82 6.73 -42.62
CA LYS A 425 -29.15 5.59 -43.26
C LYS A 425 -27.62 5.72 -43.28
N LYS A 426 -27.11 6.92 -43.52
CA LYS A 426 -25.67 7.19 -43.61
C LYS A 426 -25.35 8.64 -43.26
N TYR A 427 -24.41 8.86 -42.35
CA TYR A 427 -23.88 10.19 -42.02
C TYR A 427 -22.68 10.50 -42.92
N SER A 428 -22.45 11.79 -43.22
CA SER A 428 -21.39 12.21 -44.15
C SER A 428 -19.97 11.88 -43.69
N THR A 429 -19.77 11.72 -42.38
CA THR A 429 -18.48 11.37 -41.76
C THR A 429 -18.25 9.87 -41.69
N GLU A 430 -19.29 9.05 -41.87
CA GLU A 430 -19.23 7.61 -41.65
C GLU A 430 -18.95 6.83 -42.94
N LYS A 431 -18.05 5.86 -42.84
CA LYS A 431 -17.68 4.97 -43.96
C LYS A 431 -18.86 4.09 -44.38
N TYR A 432 -19.60 3.58 -43.40
CA TYR A 432 -20.63 2.56 -43.55
C TYR A 432 -22.02 3.07 -43.16
N GLU A 433 -23.07 2.32 -43.50
CA GLU A 433 -24.44 2.64 -43.06
C GLU A 433 -24.61 2.49 -41.54
N SER A 434 -25.53 3.25 -40.95
CA SER A 434 -25.67 3.34 -39.50
C SER A 434 -26.22 2.07 -38.84
N THR A 435 -27.20 1.41 -39.46
CA THR A 435 -27.78 0.16 -38.93
C THR A 435 -26.77 -0.99 -38.90
N PRO A 436 -26.02 -1.30 -39.98
CA PRO A 436 -24.96 -2.30 -39.93
C PRO A 436 -23.85 -1.99 -38.91
N THR A 437 -23.51 -0.70 -38.73
CA THR A 437 -22.52 -0.29 -37.73
C THR A 437 -23.05 -0.51 -36.30
N CYS A 438 -24.34 -0.27 -36.05
CA CYS A 438 -25.00 -0.59 -34.79
C CYS A 438 -24.99 -2.10 -34.51
N TYR A 439 -25.30 -2.94 -35.52
CA TYR A 439 -25.19 -4.39 -35.39
C TYR A 439 -23.78 -4.84 -35.04
N LYS A 440 -22.75 -4.26 -35.68
CA LYS A 440 -21.35 -4.54 -35.34
C LYS A 440 -21.06 -4.23 -33.87
N GLN A 441 -21.41 -3.04 -33.39
CA GLN A 441 -21.17 -2.66 -31.99
C GLN A 441 -21.92 -3.55 -30.99
N PHE A 442 -23.17 -3.92 -31.31
CA PHE A 442 -23.93 -4.89 -30.52
C PHE A 442 -23.24 -6.26 -30.51
N ALA A 443 -22.83 -6.77 -31.67
CA ALA A 443 -22.17 -8.07 -31.80
C ALA A 443 -20.89 -8.14 -30.96
N VAL A 444 -20.06 -7.10 -30.99
CA VAL A 444 -18.83 -7.01 -30.20
C VAL A 444 -19.13 -6.97 -28.71
N ALA A 445 -20.07 -6.11 -28.28
CA ALA A 445 -20.41 -5.96 -26.87
C ALA A 445 -21.12 -7.18 -26.26
N THR A 446 -21.77 -8.01 -27.08
CA THR A 446 -22.48 -9.22 -26.65
C THR A 446 -21.76 -10.52 -27.03
N GLU A 447 -20.60 -10.41 -27.67
CA GLU A 447 -19.79 -11.53 -28.16
C GLU A 447 -20.54 -12.49 -29.12
N ASP A 448 -21.60 -12.02 -29.78
CA ASP A 448 -22.41 -12.84 -30.69
C ASP A 448 -22.01 -12.65 -32.16
N ALA A 449 -21.10 -13.52 -32.63
CA ALA A 449 -20.63 -13.51 -34.01
C ALA A 449 -21.74 -13.77 -35.06
N ASN A 450 -22.88 -14.35 -34.67
CA ASN A 450 -23.99 -14.58 -35.60
C ASN A 450 -24.66 -13.26 -36.00
N VAL A 451 -24.59 -12.24 -35.13
CA VAL A 451 -25.09 -10.90 -35.46
C VAL A 451 -24.31 -10.30 -36.63
N CYS A 452 -23.00 -10.60 -36.76
CA CYS A 452 -22.22 -10.15 -37.91
C CYS A 452 -22.79 -10.67 -39.24
N GLU A 453 -23.43 -11.85 -39.29
CA GLU A 453 -24.06 -12.39 -40.50
C GLU A 453 -25.23 -11.54 -41.03
N LEU A 454 -25.72 -10.57 -40.25
CA LEU A 454 -26.75 -9.62 -40.63
C LEU A 454 -26.19 -8.36 -41.33
N ILE A 455 -24.86 -8.25 -41.46
CA ILE A 455 -24.18 -7.13 -42.11
C ILE A 455 -23.93 -7.49 -43.59
N ASP A 456 -24.71 -6.89 -44.49
CA ASP A 456 -24.60 -7.10 -45.94
C ASP A 456 -23.32 -6.48 -46.57
N GLU A 457 -22.70 -5.51 -45.88
CA GLU A 457 -21.49 -4.85 -46.34
C GLU A 457 -20.24 -5.69 -46.03
N ASN A 458 -19.74 -6.43 -47.04
CA ASN A 458 -18.60 -7.36 -46.89
C ASN A 458 -17.42 -6.83 -46.07
N ALA A 459 -17.01 -5.57 -46.26
CA ALA A 459 -15.88 -5.01 -45.51
C ALA A 459 -16.19 -4.90 -44.01
N LEU A 460 -17.35 -4.34 -43.65
CA LEU A 460 -17.79 -4.19 -42.27
C LEU A 460 -18.12 -5.54 -41.62
N TYR A 461 -18.62 -6.49 -42.40
CA TYR A 461 -18.84 -7.88 -41.97
C TYR A 461 -17.54 -8.53 -41.44
N TYR A 462 -16.45 -8.45 -42.21
CA TYR A 462 -15.16 -9.02 -41.78
C TYR A 462 -14.56 -8.26 -40.61
N GLU A 463 -14.71 -6.92 -40.57
CA GLU A 463 -14.33 -6.15 -39.37
C GLU A 463 -15.12 -6.60 -38.14
N CYS A 464 -16.45 -6.77 -38.24
CA CYS A 464 -17.29 -7.28 -37.15
C CYS A 464 -16.82 -8.65 -36.66
N LYS A 465 -16.64 -9.61 -37.57
CA LYS A 465 -16.17 -10.95 -37.19
C LYS A 465 -14.80 -10.93 -36.54
N ASN A 466 -13.88 -10.10 -37.04
CA ASN A 466 -12.56 -9.98 -36.45
C ASN A 466 -12.64 -9.35 -35.05
N ASP A 467 -13.42 -8.28 -34.88
CA ASP A 467 -13.56 -7.59 -33.59
C ASP A 467 -14.24 -8.49 -32.55
N VAL A 468 -15.30 -9.22 -32.94
CA VAL A 468 -15.94 -10.23 -32.06
C VAL A 468 -14.96 -11.36 -31.73
N ARG A 469 -14.21 -11.85 -32.72
CA ARG A 469 -13.23 -12.93 -32.53
C ARG A 469 -12.09 -12.50 -31.60
N VAL A 470 -11.62 -11.25 -31.68
CA VAL A 470 -10.61 -10.69 -30.76
C VAL A 470 -11.12 -10.73 -29.32
N VAL A 471 -12.41 -10.48 -29.08
CA VAL A 471 -12.99 -10.58 -27.73
C VAL A 471 -13.18 -12.04 -27.30
N VAL A 472 -13.65 -12.91 -28.21
CA VAL A 472 -13.96 -14.32 -27.91
C VAL A 472 -12.73 -15.21 -27.79
N GLU A 473 -11.59 -14.88 -28.42
CA GLU A 473 -10.35 -15.67 -28.38
C GLU A 473 -9.37 -15.25 -27.27
N CYS A 474 -9.68 -14.24 -26.46
CA CYS A 474 -8.94 -13.95 -25.22
C CYS A 474 -9.60 -14.67 -24.03
N ILE A 475 -9.52 -16.00 -24.01
CA ILE A 475 -10.16 -16.84 -22.99
C ILE A 475 -9.16 -17.13 -21.88
N ASP A 476 -9.33 -16.49 -20.72
CA ASP A 476 -8.54 -16.80 -19.52
C ASP A 476 -8.58 -18.30 -19.16
N GLY A 477 -7.44 -18.98 -19.26
CA GLY A 477 -7.23 -20.38 -18.90
C GLY A 477 -7.35 -21.40 -20.06
N ASP A 478 -7.32 -20.95 -21.31
CA ASP A 478 -7.26 -21.80 -22.50
C ASP A 478 -5.83 -22.20 -22.93
N GLY A 479 -4.81 -21.59 -22.32
CA GLY A 479 -3.40 -21.87 -22.51
C GLY A 479 -2.77 -21.24 -23.76
N SER A 480 -3.40 -20.23 -24.37
CA SER A 480 -2.92 -19.60 -25.61
C SER A 480 -3.10 -18.08 -25.64
N CYS A 481 -2.00 -17.33 -25.46
CA CYS A 481 -2.03 -15.89 -25.70
C CYS A 481 -1.88 -15.53 -27.19
N GLN A 482 -2.93 -14.98 -27.81
CA GLN A 482 -2.81 -14.34 -29.12
C GLN A 482 -2.30 -12.90 -28.97
N GLY A 483 -1.45 -12.42 -29.90
CA GLY A 483 -0.66 -11.18 -29.75
C GLY A 483 -1.41 -9.84 -29.63
N PHE A 484 -2.73 -9.87 -29.46
CA PHE A 484 -3.59 -8.70 -29.17
C PHE A 484 -4.38 -8.84 -27.85
N CYS A 485 -4.28 -9.99 -27.16
CA CYS A 485 -4.77 -10.19 -25.80
C CYS A 485 -3.72 -9.70 -24.79
N TRP A 486 -4.16 -9.15 -23.65
CA TRP A 486 -3.26 -8.71 -22.58
C TRP A 486 -3.66 -9.37 -21.25
N TYR A 487 -2.70 -9.48 -20.32
CA TYR A 487 -2.84 -10.21 -19.04
C TYR A 487 -4.12 -9.91 -18.24
N ALA A 488 -4.64 -8.67 -18.31
CA ALA A 488 -5.86 -8.29 -17.60
C ALA A 488 -7.16 -8.91 -18.17
N ILE A 489 -7.16 -9.37 -19.42
CA ILE A 489 -8.32 -10.00 -20.09
C ILE A 489 -8.13 -11.51 -20.17
N ASP A 490 -6.90 -11.97 -20.36
CA ASP A 490 -6.54 -13.38 -20.47
C ASP A 490 -5.26 -13.61 -19.66
N LYS A 491 -5.31 -14.39 -18.57
CA LYS A 491 -4.11 -14.61 -17.73
C LYS A 491 -3.13 -15.59 -18.36
N ASP A 492 -3.50 -16.27 -19.45
CA ASP A 492 -2.55 -17.04 -20.26
C ASP A 492 -1.64 -16.12 -21.07
N CYS A 493 -2.03 -14.85 -21.25
CA CYS A 493 -1.13 -13.81 -21.70
C CYS A 493 -0.17 -13.41 -20.62
N GLU A 494 1.08 -13.82 -20.78
CA GLU A 494 2.18 -13.51 -19.87
C GLU A 494 2.16 -12.03 -19.45
N LYS A 495 2.19 -11.82 -18.12
CA LYS A 495 2.30 -10.49 -17.51
C LYS A 495 3.58 -9.84 -18.04
N PRO A 496 3.58 -8.54 -18.40
CA PRO A 496 4.83 -7.85 -18.76
C PRO A 496 5.87 -8.09 -17.64
N GLY A 497 6.98 -8.75 -17.99
CA GLY A 497 8.00 -9.19 -17.03
C GLY A 497 8.13 -10.71 -16.89
N TYR A 498 7.39 -11.54 -17.63
CA TYR A 498 7.72 -12.96 -17.78
C TYR A 498 8.88 -13.13 -18.75
N CYS A 499 9.94 -13.83 -18.33
CA CYS A 499 10.99 -14.26 -19.23
C CYS A 499 11.19 -15.78 -19.09
N GLY A 500 11.60 -16.44 -20.17
CA GLY A 500 12.08 -17.83 -20.20
C GLY A 500 13.61 -17.90 -20.28
N LEU A 501 14.25 -16.82 -20.72
CA LEU A 501 15.71 -16.66 -20.78
C LEU A 501 16.12 -15.26 -20.28
N ALA A 502 17.33 -15.14 -19.74
CA ALA A 502 17.85 -13.88 -19.20
C ALA A 502 17.90 -12.75 -20.25
N GLU A 503 18.16 -13.10 -21.51
CA GLU A 503 18.24 -12.15 -22.63
C GLU A 503 16.87 -11.54 -23.00
N GLU A 504 15.77 -12.15 -22.57
CA GLU A 504 14.42 -11.60 -22.73
C GLU A 504 14.10 -10.55 -21.66
N CYS A 505 14.93 -10.47 -20.62
CA CYS A 505 14.79 -9.53 -19.52
C CYS A 505 15.72 -8.29 -19.69
N ASP A 506 16.12 -7.91 -20.90
CA ASP A 506 17.03 -6.77 -21.14
C ASP A 506 16.34 -5.40 -20.91
N ASP A 507 16.73 -4.69 -19.85
CA ASP A 507 16.26 -3.33 -19.53
C ASP A 507 17.07 -2.22 -20.24
N GLY A 508 18.16 -2.57 -20.92
CA GLY A 508 19.07 -1.62 -21.54
C GLY A 508 19.92 -0.81 -20.54
N LEU A 509 19.97 -1.21 -19.27
CA LEU A 509 20.80 -0.57 -18.26
C LEU A 509 22.11 -1.35 -18.09
N VAL A 510 23.24 -0.70 -18.40
CA VAL A 510 24.58 -1.29 -18.27
C VAL A 510 24.99 -1.65 -16.82
N GLY A 511 24.23 -1.21 -15.81
CA GLY A 511 24.52 -1.45 -14.39
C GLY A 511 23.72 -2.56 -13.72
N THR A 512 22.90 -3.29 -14.47
CA THR A 512 22.06 -4.37 -13.96
C THR A 512 22.40 -5.69 -14.66
N GLU A 513 22.52 -6.76 -13.87
CA GLU A 513 22.53 -8.12 -14.37
C GLU A 513 21.07 -8.56 -14.53
N ASN A 514 20.68 -8.78 -15.78
CA ASN A 514 19.34 -9.21 -16.16
C ASN A 514 19.18 -10.72 -15.93
N LYS A 515 18.31 -11.11 -14.99
CA LYS A 515 18.03 -12.51 -14.68
C LYS A 515 16.57 -12.85 -14.92
N CYS A 516 16.37 -14.10 -15.32
CA CYS A 516 15.06 -14.73 -15.32
C CYS A 516 14.99 -15.65 -14.09
N GLU A 517 14.24 -15.25 -13.05
CA GLU A 517 14.01 -16.08 -11.86
C GLU A 517 12.51 -16.35 -11.71
N GLU A 518 12.12 -17.63 -11.64
CA GLU A 518 10.72 -18.07 -11.53
C GLU A 518 9.79 -17.47 -12.61
N ASN A 519 10.34 -17.33 -13.83
CA ASN A 519 9.69 -16.65 -14.95
C ASN A 519 9.38 -15.17 -14.65
N ALA A 520 10.22 -14.48 -13.90
CA ALA A 520 10.16 -13.04 -13.73
C ALA A 520 11.52 -12.40 -14.07
N CYS A 521 11.49 -11.25 -14.74
CA CYS A 521 12.67 -10.41 -14.91
C CYS A 521 13.10 -9.88 -13.54
N VAL A 522 14.28 -10.28 -13.09
CA VAL A 522 14.93 -9.77 -11.88
C VAL A 522 16.18 -9.00 -12.31
N PHE A 523 16.21 -7.72 -11.96
CA PHE A 523 17.30 -6.81 -12.25
C PHE A 523 18.17 -6.67 -11.01
N VAL A 524 19.36 -7.26 -11.04
CA VAL A 524 20.28 -7.21 -9.89
C VAL A 524 21.37 -6.20 -10.20
N ALA A 525 21.52 -5.16 -9.38
CA ALA A 525 22.63 -4.23 -9.55
C ALA A 525 23.97 -4.97 -9.53
N ILE A 526 24.84 -4.73 -10.52
CA ILE A 526 26.18 -5.31 -10.56
C ILE A 526 27.02 -4.63 -9.47
N THR A 527 27.40 -5.37 -8.44
CA THR A 527 28.22 -4.85 -7.33
C THR A 527 29.63 -5.44 -7.30
N GLN A 528 30.04 -6.21 -8.31
CA GLN A 528 31.37 -6.83 -8.36
C GLN A 528 32.21 -6.14 -9.43
N CYS A 529 33.49 -5.92 -9.14
CA CYS A 529 34.45 -5.33 -10.05
C CYS A 529 34.89 -6.38 -11.08
N SER A 530 34.63 -6.15 -12.36
CA SER A 530 34.89 -7.12 -13.42
C SER A 530 35.45 -6.46 -14.67
N ASN A 531 36.77 -6.41 -14.72
CA ASN A 531 37.49 -5.73 -15.80
C ASN A 531 37.10 -6.18 -17.23
N GLY A 532 36.68 -5.24 -18.07
CA GLY A 532 36.36 -5.41 -19.49
C GLY A 532 34.87 -5.68 -19.79
N ASP A 533 33.97 -5.32 -18.88
CA ASP A 533 32.52 -5.40 -19.05
C ASP A 533 31.86 -4.04 -19.36
N ASP A 534 32.68 -2.99 -19.50
CA ASP A 534 32.26 -1.61 -19.81
C ASP A 534 31.36 -1.00 -18.69
N PHE A 535 31.35 -1.55 -17.47
CA PHE A 535 30.61 -1.03 -16.32
C PHE A 535 31.47 -0.90 -15.06
N CYS A 536 31.36 0.24 -14.36
CA CYS A 536 32.11 0.49 -13.11
C CYS A 536 31.17 0.69 -11.92
N PRO A 537 31.00 -0.32 -11.03
CA PRO A 537 30.25 -0.14 -9.79
C PRO A 537 30.91 0.87 -8.83
N ASP A 538 30.12 1.60 -8.04
CA ASP A 538 30.61 2.63 -7.10
C ASP A 538 31.65 2.16 -6.08
N ILE A 539 31.69 0.85 -5.80
CA ILE A 539 32.65 0.26 -4.85
C ILE A 539 34.00 -0.08 -5.49
N CYS A 540 34.11 0.00 -6.82
CA CYS A 540 35.27 -0.45 -7.57
C CYS A 540 36.27 0.68 -7.82
N SER A 541 37.55 0.35 -7.66
CA SER A 541 38.65 1.25 -7.99
C SER A 541 39.21 0.93 -9.37
N ILE A 542 39.93 1.87 -9.98
CA ILE A 542 40.64 1.64 -11.25
C ILE A 542 41.67 0.49 -11.18
N GLU A 543 42.11 0.11 -9.98
CA GLU A 543 43.02 -1.02 -9.78
C GLU A 543 42.27 -2.37 -9.81
N ASP A 544 41.00 -2.37 -9.42
CA ASP A 544 40.14 -3.55 -9.36
C ASP A 544 39.35 -3.75 -10.67
N ASP A 545 39.08 -2.66 -11.39
CA ASP A 545 38.35 -2.63 -12.65
C ASP A 545 38.90 -1.53 -13.57
N THR A 546 39.46 -1.88 -14.73
CA THR A 546 40.08 -0.88 -15.61
C THR A 546 39.08 -0.08 -16.43
N ASP A 547 37.79 -0.45 -16.36
CA ASP A 547 36.68 0.32 -16.93
C ASP A 547 36.33 1.53 -16.03
N CYS A 548 36.79 1.55 -14.78
CA CYS A 548 36.65 2.66 -13.84
C CYS A 548 37.61 3.83 -14.14
N VAL A 549 37.30 4.66 -15.15
CA VAL A 549 38.10 5.85 -15.47
C VAL A 549 37.73 7.03 -14.55
N VAL A 550 38.61 7.32 -13.58
CA VAL A 550 38.45 8.47 -12.68
C VAL A 550 38.73 9.78 -13.42
N SER A 551 37.70 10.60 -13.68
CA SER A 551 37.90 12.00 -14.09
C SER A 551 38.03 12.89 -12.85
N GLU A 552 38.92 13.88 -12.87
CA GLU A 552 39.06 14.83 -11.75
C GLU A 552 37.73 15.56 -11.44
N PRO A 553 37.34 15.68 -10.15
CA PRO A 553 36.10 16.33 -9.77
C PRO A 553 36.26 17.85 -9.90
N GLY A 554 35.53 18.47 -10.84
CA GLY A 554 35.53 19.93 -10.95
C GLY A 554 34.91 20.58 -12.19
N GLN A 555 34.33 19.84 -13.13
CA GLN A 555 33.67 20.45 -14.29
C GLN A 555 32.20 20.05 -14.32
N GLY A 556 31.35 20.88 -13.69
CA GLY A 556 29.91 20.82 -13.91
C GLY A 556 29.58 21.30 -15.32
N LEU A 557 28.63 20.63 -15.97
CA LEU A 557 28.08 21.05 -17.27
C LEU A 557 27.29 22.35 -17.07
N VAL A 558 27.68 23.43 -17.75
CA VAL A 558 26.91 24.68 -17.80
C VAL A 558 26.20 24.74 -19.13
N ILE A 559 24.86 24.74 -19.14
CA ILE A 559 24.05 24.93 -20.35
C ILE A 559 23.79 26.43 -20.51
N ASP A 560 24.69 27.15 -21.17
CA ASP A 560 24.59 28.61 -21.33
C ASP A 560 23.55 29.04 -22.39
N SER A 561 23.25 28.21 -23.40
CA SER A 561 22.20 28.51 -24.39
C SER A 561 21.75 27.29 -25.17
N VAL A 562 20.47 27.28 -25.58
CA VAL A 562 19.90 26.28 -26.50
C VAL A 562 19.45 26.99 -27.78
N SER A 563 19.88 26.50 -28.95
CA SER A 563 19.55 27.04 -30.27
C SER A 563 18.72 26.04 -31.07
N PHE A 564 17.68 26.51 -31.75
CA PHE A 564 16.81 25.68 -32.61
C PHE A 564 16.87 26.16 -34.06
N ASP A 565 17.13 25.25 -35.01
CA ASP A 565 17.15 25.52 -36.46
C ASP A 565 15.93 24.88 -37.15
N PRO A 566 14.88 25.67 -37.50
CA PRO A 566 13.71 25.13 -38.18
C PRO A 566 13.90 25.10 -39.70
N ALA A 567 13.85 23.90 -40.30
CA ALA A 567 13.81 23.70 -41.75
C ALA A 567 12.46 24.10 -42.42
N ALA A 568 11.60 24.88 -41.75
CA ALA A 568 10.22 25.19 -42.15
C ALA A 568 9.83 26.63 -41.72
N PRO A 569 8.76 27.25 -42.27
CA PRO A 569 8.50 28.68 -42.08
C PRO A 569 8.26 29.07 -40.61
N VAL A 570 8.83 30.22 -40.24
CA VAL A 570 8.87 30.81 -38.90
C VAL A 570 7.48 31.25 -38.44
N TYR A 571 7.01 30.77 -37.28
CA TYR A 571 5.79 31.23 -36.63
C TYR A 571 6.12 31.88 -35.26
N PRO A 572 5.51 33.01 -34.86
CA PRO A 572 5.72 33.58 -33.54
C PRO A 572 5.21 32.64 -32.44
N PHE A 573 5.93 32.56 -31.32
CA PHE A 573 5.65 31.71 -30.15
C PHE A 573 5.40 32.54 -28.88
N THR A 574 5.05 31.89 -27.77
CA THR A 574 5.01 32.49 -26.42
C THR A 574 6.41 32.85 -25.93
N GLU A 575 6.51 33.85 -25.05
CA GLU A 575 7.78 34.47 -24.61
C GLU A 575 8.63 33.58 -23.69
N VAL A 576 8.08 32.51 -23.10
CA VAL A 576 8.76 31.66 -22.11
C VAL A 576 8.64 30.18 -22.47
N LEU A 577 9.76 29.45 -22.41
CA LEU A 577 9.88 28.00 -22.59
C LEU A 577 10.08 27.36 -21.21
N SER A 578 9.21 26.40 -20.84
CA SER A 578 9.38 25.63 -19.60
C SER A 578 9.86 24.22 -19.92
N MET A 579 10.95 23.82 -19.28
CA MET A 579 11.62 22.54 -19.45
C MET A 579 11.78 21.88 -18.09
N GLN A 580 11.57 20.58 -18.01
CA GLN A 580 11.80 19.78 -16.81
C GLN A 580 12.91 18.79 -17.07
N LEU A 581 13.87 18.69 -16.16
CA LEU A 581 14.86 17.62 -16.13
C LEU A 581 14.54 16.70 -14.96
N ARG A 582 14.16 15.46 -15.27
CA ARG A 582 13.86 14.43 -14.29
C ARG A 582 15.06 13.48 -14.17
N ASN A 583 15.62 13.32 -12.99
CA ASN A 583 16.57 12.24 -12.72
C ASN A 583 15.80 10.90 -12.69
N ALA A 584 16.15 9.96 -13.55
CA ALA A 584 15.44 8.70 -13.70
C ALA A 584 15.62 7.77 -12.48
N SER A 585 16.74 7.87 -11.77
CA SER A 585 17.07 7.02 -10.62
C SER A 585 16.38 7.48 -9.34
N THR A 586 16.32 8.80 -9.11
CA THR A 586 15.74 9.38 -7.89
C THR A 586 14.31 9.89 -8.09
N ASN A 587 13.85 9.96 -9.34
CA ASN A 587 12.59 10.58 -9.75
C ASN A 587 12.47 12.08 -9.42
N THR A 588 13.56 12.75 -9.05
CA THR A 588 13.56 14.19 -8.75
C THR A 588 13.42 15.00 -10.03
N ILE A 589 12.52 15.99 -10.04
CA ILE A 589 12.26 16.88 -11.18
C ILE A 589 12.86 18.25 -10.87
N THR A 590 13.64 18.81 -11.79
CA THR A 590 14.09 20.21 -11.77
C THR A 590 13.48 20.94 -12.94
N GLU A 591 12.79 22.04 -12.67
CA GLU A 591 12.14 22.87 -13.69
C GLU A 591 13.00 24.08 -14.04
N PHE A 592 13.04 24.42 -15.32
CA PHE A 592 13.77 25.54 -15.89
C PHE A 592 12.84 26.41 -16.72
N HIS A 593 12.98 27.72 -16.60
CA HIS A 593 12.22 28.69 -17.39
C HIS A 593 13.19 29.55 -18.20
N TYR A 594 13.07 29.50 -19.52
CA TYR A 594 13.93 30.27 -20.44
C TYR A 594 13.12 31.32 -21.17
N ASP A 595 13.66 32.53 -21.27
CA ASP A 595 13.13 33.57 -22.16
C ASP A 595 13.51 33.22 -23.60
N VAL A 596 12.52 33.16 -24.50
CA VAL A 596 12.74 32.84 -25.92
C VAL A 596 12.70 34.11 -26.75
N SER A 597 13.81 34.40 -27.44
CA SER A 597 13.91 35.51 -28.38
C SER A 597 14.09 35.01 -29.82
N ILE A 598 13.47 35.71 -30.78
CA ILE A 598 13.61 35.41 -32.21
C ILE A 598 14.88 36.08 -32.73
N VAL A 599 15.81 35.31 -33.30
CA VAL A 599 17.05 35.81 -33.91
C VAL A 599 17.14 35.27 -35.35
N GLY A 600 16.47 35.97 -36.28
CA GLY A 600 16.40 35.53 -37.68
C GLY A 600 15.38 34.39 -37.87
N PRO A 601 15.70 33.31 -38.64
CA PRO A 601 14.85 32.13 -38.73
C PRO A 601 14.90 31.23 -37.50
N ASN A 602 15.83 31.50 -36.58
CA ASN A 602 16.13 30.65 -35.45
C ASN A 602 15.58 31.25 -34.15
N TYR A 603 15.36 30.37 -33.17
CA TYR A 603 14.97 30.76 -31.82
C TYR A 603 16.17 30.61 -30.90
N LYS A 604 16.38 31.62 -30.06
CA LYS A 604 17.40 31.60 -29.01
C LYS A 604 16.71 31.67 -27.65
N ALA A 605 16.81 30.57 -26.90
CA ALA A 605 16.41 30.54 -25.50
C ALA A 605 17.60 30.93 -24.62
N THR A 606 17.41 31.87 -23.70
CA THR A 606 18.44 32.33 -22.75
C THR A 606 17.92 32.26 -21.32
N GLY A 607 18.70 31.66 -20.43
CA GLY A 607 18.41 31.49 -19.00
C GLY A 607 19.71 31.25 -18.26
N SER A 608 19.74 31.50 -16.95
CA SER A 608 20.98 31.48 -16.15
C SER A 608 21.01 30.40 -15.07
N ASP A 609 20.15 29.39 -15.19
CA ASP A 609 20.09 28.32 -14.22
C ASP A 609 21.24 27.34 -14.46
N SER A 610 21.94 26.99 -13.38
CA SER A 610 23.01 25.98 -13.40
C SER A 610 22.59 24.83 -12.50
N ILE A 611 22.73 23.60 -13.01
CA ILE A 611 22.47 22.39 -12.27
C ILE A 611 23.74 21.54 -12.24
N SER A 612 24.07 20.99 -11.07
CA SER A 612 25.11 19.97 -10.97
C SER A 612 24.46 18.62 -11.18
N LEU A 613 24.79 17.96 -12.29
CA LEU A 613 24.31 16.61 -12.59
C LEU A 613 25.28 15.58 -12.00
N GLY A 614 24.74 14.54 -11.37
CA GLY A 614 25.51 13.38 -10.93
C GLY A 614 26.00 12.55 -12.13
N ARG A 615 27.23 12.04 -12.04
CA ARG A 615 27.83 11.20 -13.09
C ARG A 615 27.22 9.80 -13.02
N GLY A 616 26.86 9.21 -14.16
CA GLY A 616 26.20 7.89 -14.23
C GLY A 616 24.69 7.92 -14.00
N GLU A 617 24.09 9.10 -13.77
CA GLU A 617 22.65 9.23 -13.65
C GLU A 617 22.01 9.50 -15.01
N THR A 618 20.89 8.84 -15.29
CA THR A 618 20.10 9.11 -16.49
C THR A 618 19.12 10.23 -16.19
N TYR A 619 19.04 11.22 -17.08
CA TYR A 619 18.08 12.31 -16.96
C TYR A 619 17.12 12.32 -18.15
N GLU A 620 15.82 12.49 -17.88
CA GLU A 620 14.78 12.70 -18.87
C GLU A 620 14.46 14.19 -18.96
N LEU A 621 14.67 14.80 -20.13
CA LEU A 621 14.31 16.19 -20.37
C LEU A 621 12.93 16.27 -21.03
N ARG A 622 11.96 16.85 -20.33
CA ARG A 622 10.59 17.10 -20.83
C ARG A 622 10.38 18.57 -21.16
N LEU A 623 9.65 18.83 -22.22
CA LEU A 623 9.08 20.14 -22.52
C LEU A 623 7.61 20.12 -22.08
N GLU A 624 7.28 20.87 -21.04
CA GLU A 624 5.93 20.84 -20.46
C GLU A 624 4.97 21.86 -21.08
N ASN A 625 5.49 22.96 -21.64
CA ASN A 625 4.64 24.02 -22.19
C ASN A 625 5.17 24.51 -23.54
N PHE A 626 4.58 23.97 -24.61
CA PHE A 626 4.82 24.37 -25.99
C PHE A 626 3.51 24.89 -26.61
N LEU A 627 3.28 26.20 -26.55
CA LEU A 627 2.06 26.82 -27.07
C LEU A 627 2.40 27.81 -28.21
N PRO A 628 1.97 27.57 -29.46
CA PRO A 628 2.08 28.57 -30.52
C PRO A 628 1.15 29.75 -30.24
N SER A 629 1.59 30.98 -30.52
CA SER A 629 0.84 32.20 -30.14
C SER A 629 -0.34 32.55 -31.06
N PHE A 630 -0.86 31.61 -31.85
CA PHE A 630 -2.01 31.86 -32.72
C PHE A 630 -3.29 31.17 -32.24
N ASN A 631 -4.35 31.98 -32.13
CA ASN A 631 -5.74 31.53 -32.17
C ASN A 631 -6.01 30.89 -33.55
N CYS A 632 -5.91 29.56 -33.65
CA CYS A 632 -6.48 28.84 -34.78
C CYS A 632 -8.00 28.95 -34.70
N THR A 633 -8.62 29.67 -35.64
CA THR A 633 -10.08 29.85 -35.71
C THR A 633 -10.87 28.58 -36.02
N ASN A 634 -10.23 27.41 -36.07
CA ASN A 634 -10.87 26.10 -36.11
C ASN A 634 -10.22 25.14 -35.11
N GLY A 635 -10.52 25.34 -33.82
CA GLY A 635 -10.65 24.32 -32.78
C GLY A 635 -9.68 23.14 -32.77
N TYR A 636 -8.38 23.39 -32.63
CA TYR A 636 -7.40 22.34 -32.31
C TYR A 636 -6.46 22.83 -31.20
N ASP A 637 -6.87 22.66 -29.93
CA ASP A 637 -5.99 22.75 -28.77
C ASP A 637 -5.43 21.36 -28.49
N GLY A 638 -4.45 20.95 -29.30
CA GLY A 638 -3.67 19.75 -29.08
C GLY A 638 -2.42 20.07 -28.29
N GLY A 639 -2.52 20.20 -26.97
CA GLY A 639 -1.35 20.10 -26.09
C GLY A 639 -0.83 18.67 -26.15
N GLY A 640 0.17 18.43 -27.00
CA GLY A 640 0.89 17.17 -27.04
C GLY A 640 1.98 17.16 -25.98
N ASN A 641 2.00 16.14 -25.12
CA ASN A 641 3.18 15.84 -24.33
C ASN A 641 4.23 15.26 -25.28
N TYR A 642 5.27 16.04 -25.58
CA TYR A 642 6.41 15.55 -26.36
C TYR A 642 7.46 15.03 -25.40
N THR A 643 7.61 13.70 -25.33
CA THR A 643 8.72 13.07 -24.62
C THR A 643 9.93 13.05 -25.54
N ILE A 644 10.92 13.89 -25.25
CA ILE A 644 12.22 13.84 -25.91
C ILE A 644 13.15 13.01 -25.02
N LYS A 645 13.55 11.83 -25.50
CA LYS A 645 14.59 11.05 -24.83
C LYS A 645 15.94 11.51 -25.39
N ALA A 646 16.66 12.32 -24.64
CA ALA A 646 18.07 12.61 -24.90
C ALA A 646 18.89 11.82 -23.88
N GLN A 647 19.69 10.86 -24.34
CA GLN A 647 20.70 10.22 -23.50
C GLN A 647 21.95 11.10 -23.57
N ILE A 648 22.24 11.80 -22.47
CA ILE A 648 23.46 12.60 -22.36
C ILE A 648 24.55 11.66 -21.86
N ASP A 649 25.32 11.13 -22.81
CA ASP A 649 26.47 10.28 -22.51
C ASP A 649 27.72 11.16 -22.37
N LEU A 650 28.25 11.30 -21.16
CA LEU A 650 29.35 12.23 -20.86
C LEU A 650 30.74 11.65 -21.19
N ASP A 651 30.82 10.44 -21.74
CA ASP A 651 32.07 9.69 -21.90
C ASP A 651 32.91 10.04 -23.15
N GLY A 652 32.70 11.23 -23.73
CA GLY A 652 33.40 11.69 -24.94
C GLY A 652 34.32 12.91 -24.80
N PHE A 653 34.37 13.61 -23.66
CA PHE A 653 35.07 14.90 -23.57
C PHE A 653 36.57 14.75 -23.26
N GLY A 654 37.38 14.70 -24.31
CA GLY A 654 38.84 14.73 -24.22
C GLY A 654 39.38 16.08 -23.70
N THR A 655 40.19 16.04 -22.66
CA THR A 655 40.84 17.21 -22.06
C THR A 655 41.86 17.83 -23.02
N GLY A 656 41.58 19.00 -23.61
CA GLY A 656 42.63 19.71 -24.36
C GLY A 656 42.27 20.83 -25.32
N ALA A 657 41.38 21.77 -24.98
CA ALA A 657 41.36 23.16 -25.49
C ALA A 657 40.26 23.92 -24.75
N GLY A 658 40.37 25.25 -24.60
CA GLY A 658 39.22 26.05 -24.20
C GLY A 658 38.18 25.97 -25.31
N LEU A 659 37.01 25.43 -25.01
CA LEU A 659 35.93 25.21 -25.97
C LEU A 659 34.71 26.00 -25.52
N SER A 660 34.49 27.12 -26.20
CA SER A 660 33.15 27.57 -26.55
C SER A 660 32.68 26.69 -27.71
N ASP A 661 32.34 25.43 -27.42
CA ASP A 661 31.78 24.54 -28.45
C ASP A 661 30.27 24.55 -28.32
N GLU A 662 29.63 25.15 -29.31
CA GLU A 662 28.19 25.17 -29.49
C GLU A 662 27.72 23.76 -29.82
N TRP A 663 26.70 23.29 -29.10
CA TRP A 663 26.01 22.04 -29.42
C TRP A 663 25.08 22.28 -30.62
N GLU A 664 25.37 21.69 -31.77
CA GLU A 664 24.49 21.72 -32.96
C GLU A 664 23.68 20.41 -33.06
N GLY A 665 22.46 20.43 -32.54
CA GLY A 665 21.45 19.38 -32.80
C GLY A 665 20.39 19.91 -33.78
N SER A 666 20.08 19.15 -34.83
CA SER A 666 18.98 19.48 -35.76
C SER A 666 17.75 18.64 -35.43
N PHE A 667 16.60 19.30 -35.26
CA PHE A 667 15.34 18.68 -34.91
C PHE A 667 14.34 18.84 -36.06
N ALA A 668 13.70 17.75 -36.49
CA ALA A 668 12.67 17.79 -37.50
C ALA A 668 11.30 17.53 -36.86
N PHE A 669 10.40 18.51 -36.97
CA PHE A 669 9.00 18.35 -36.61
C PHE A 669 8.21 17.95 -37.86
N SER A 670 7.52 16.81 -37.84
CA SER A 670 6.54 16.44 -38.88
C SER A 670 5.13 16.57 -38.33
N GLY A 671 4.41 17.60 -38.75
CA GLY A 671 2.97 17.73 -38.51
C GLY A 671 2.33 18.36 -39.76
N ASP A 672 1.46 17.61 -40.42
CA ASP A 672 0.65 18.15 -41.51
C ASP A 672 -0.47 19.00 -40.92
N CYS A 673 -0.33 20.32 -40.96
CA CYS A 673 -1.50 21.20 -40.93
C CYS A 673 -2.18 21.12 -42.30
N PRO A 674 -3.46 20.72 -42.40
CA PRO A 674 -4.17 20.80 -43.67
C PRO A 674 -4.29 22.28 -44.07
N THR A 675 -3.90 22.57 -45.31
CA THR A 675 -3.96 23.91 -45.91
C THR A 675 -5.37 24.48 -46.01
#